data_AF-A0A377PX62-F1
#
_entry.id   AF-A0A377PX62-F1
#
_cell.length_a   1.000
_cell.length_b   1.000
_cell.length_c   1.000
_cell.angle_alpha   90.00
_cell.angle_beta   90.00
_cell.angle_gamma   90.00
#
_symmetry.space_group_name_H-M   'P 1'
#
loop_
_entity.id
_entity.type
_entity.pdbx_description
1 polymer ?
#
loop_
_entity_poly.entity_id
_entity_poly.type
_entity_poly.pdbx_seq_one_letter_code
_entity_poly.pdbx_strand_id
1 'polypeptide(L)'
;MLYFSLSLNQKVLIIKSPSDNKEQKKFLGYEWSNRKGDEGLKELNSPYLSPLFERDNVENKNKLNFLIKQAFLGYSSDYAIPKELESYASYAKLIDMIDFEKVEFNKAISLSPDSKSGVNGESLWGNCKYELVRLGEIISELQTAKRPEGGVGNYTDGALSLGGEHINNTSGYIKLDSPKYVPMDFYKQFESQDKGIVKKNDILICKDGALSGKVALVRDEFLNQSVMINEHIFLVRCNESEVKQKYLFFILHSGVGQSLLKSSVTGSAQGGINQTNLKNLKIPLPPLEIQKQIVSECEKVEEQYNTIRMSIEEYQKLIKAILIKCGICELQNTEFANNELDSQNIDEAISLILKELENLESKLDFELLQNLNEETANKESLALDIQELQNILESLPTPPPRGWERVKLGEIADISRGASPRPISQFLTDKEGGVSWIKIGDVAQGLKYITQTKEKITQEGANKSKRVKMGDFILSNSMSVGRPYICKIDGCIHDGWLLLSNISQNIDKEFLYYALISDDTQKQIQQKALGSLVENLNIDRVKQVKIPLLPLKIQKQIISALESIESKITEIDSKLGNLEKQKALILANSLSHKRERERDEDELKLILTQIALLEWQKEFWQKAFKQVLSKTLLTKPLEVKENPIQNLKNLLNTLPIPPKEGWERARLNDKTKFSLSIGKRVLDSELKEQGGIPVYSANVKKPFGFIDREILSNYEKDSVLWGIDGDWVVGFVPKNTPFYPTDHCGVLRVNEGKARLIAYILEYEGIQAGFSRNLRASIQRIATLKIIFPPLKAQEQIAQALENIESKITEIDSKLGNLEKQKALILENSLSNKQDEVKL
;
A
#
# COMPACT_ATOMS: atom_id res chain seq x y z
N MET A 1 -34.36 -23.51 -8.62
CA MET A 1 -33.36 -24.27 -7.85
C MET A 1 -32.58 -25.28 -8.72
N LEU A 2 -33.18 -26.36 -9.23
CA LEU A 2 -32.45 -27.39 -10.01
C LEU A 2 -31.60 -26.82 -11.17
N TYR A 3 -32.19 -26.02 -12.06
CA TYR A 3 -31.48 -25.45 -13.21
C TYR A 3 -30.43 -24.40 -12.83
N PHE A 4 -30.62 -23.69 -11.71
CA PHE A 4 -29.62 -22.80 -11.14
C PHE A 4 -28.41 -23.62 -10.64
N SER A 5 -28.65 -24.70 -9.89
CA SER A 5 -27.59 -25.60 -9.42
C SER A 5 -26.81 -26.27 -10.57
N LEU A 6 -27.48 -26.63 -11.65
CA LEU A 6 -26.84 -27.22 -12.84
C LEU A 6 -26.02 -26.20 -13.65
N SER A 7 -26.40 -24.92 -13.65
CA SER A 7 -25.75 -23.87 -14.45
C SER A 7 -24.65 -23.10 -13.71
N LEU A 8 -24.63 -23.14 -12.37
CA LEU A 8 -23.74 -22.35 -11.51
C LEU A 8 -22.24 -22.49 -11.87
N ASN A 9 -21.80 -23.69 -12.22
CA ASN A 9 -20.40 -24.01 -12.51
C ASN A 9 -20.12 -24.25 -14.00
N GLN A 10 -21.09 -23.99 -14.89
CA GLN A 10 -20.93 -24.24 -16.32
C GLN A 10 -20.43 -22.99 -17.06
N LYS A 11 -19.35 -23.16 -17.82
CA LYS A 11 -18.73 -22.13 -18.66
C LYS A 11 -19.02 -22.42 -20.13
N VAL A 12 -19.54 -21.44 -20.84
CA VAL A 12 -20.00 -21.53 -22.23
C VAL A 12 -19.06 -20.72 -23.12
N LEU A 13 -18.60 -21.32 -24.22
CA LEU A 13 -17.88 -20.63 -25.29
C LEU A 13 -18.90 -20.04 -26.28
N ILE A 14 -18.89 -18.71 -26.43
CA ILE A 14 -19.73 -17.99 -27.38
C ILE A 14 -18.88 -17.59 -28.59
N ILE A 15 -19.28 -18.04 -29.78
CA ILE A 15 -18.66 -17.64 -31.05
C ILE A 15 -19.54 -16.60 -31.72
N LYS A 16 -18.95 -15.46 -32.08
CA LYS A 16 -19.61 -14.36 -32.79
C LYS A 16 -19.02 -14.24 -34.18
N SER A 17 -19.84 -14.44 -35.20
CA SER A 17 -19.47 -14.10 -36.57
C SER A 17 -19.48 -12.58 -36.75
N PRO A 18 -18.56 -12.01 -37.54
CA PRO A 18 -18.60 -10.59 -37.89
C PRO A 18 -19.88 -10.22 -38.65
N SER A 19 -20.36 -9.00 -38.50
CA SER A 19 -21.47 -8.47 -39.30
C SER A 19 -21.01 -7.86 -40.62
N ASP A 20 -19.75 -7.44 -40.70
CA ASP A 20 -19.17 -6.86 -41.92
C ASP A 20 -18.78 -7.94 -42.93
N ASN A 21 -19.17 -7.76 -44.20
CA ASN A 21 -18.95 -8.75 -45.26
C ASN A 21 -17.47 -9.04 -45.52
N LYS A 22 -16.57 -8.03 -45.38
CA LYS A 22 -15.13 -8.23 -45.59
C LYS A 22 -14.53 -9.04 -44.44
N GLU A 23 -14.93 -8.73 -43.21
CA GLU A 23 -14.51 -9.50 -42.03
C GLU A 23 -15.13 -10.90 -42.00
N GLN A 24 -16.35 -11.11 -42.49
CA GLN A 24 -16.94 -12.45 -42.64
C GLN A 24 -16.11 -13.33 -43.57
N LYS A 25 -15.69 -12.79 -44.72
CA LYS A 25 -14.82 -13.51 -45.67
C LYS A 25 -13.50 -13.89 -45.01
N LYS A 26 -12.88 -12.97 -44.27
CA LYS A 26 -11.65 -13.25 -43.49
C LYS A 26 -11.88 -14.31 -42.40
N PHE A 27 -12.98 -14.21 -41.65
CA PHE A 27 -13.36 -15.14 -40.58
C PHE A 27 -13.58 -16.56 -41.10
N LEU A 28 -14.28 -16.69 -42.23
CA LEU A 28 -14.57 -17.99 -42.84
C LEU A 28 -13.34 -18.53 -43.58
N GLY A 29 -12.65 -17.69 -44.35
CA GLY A 29 -11.53 -18.08 -45.23
C GLY A 29 -11.94 -18.31 -46.69
N TYR A 30 -13.19 -18.00 -47.04
CA TYR A 30 -13.70 -18.10 -48.40
C TYR A 30 -14.68 -16.97 -48.72
N GLU A 31 -14.95 -16.78 -50.01
CA GLU A 31 -16.03 -15.93 -50.50
C GLU A 31 -16.92 -16.68 -51.49
N TRP A 32 -18.14 -16.18 -51.68
CA TRP A 32 -19.06 -16.72 -52.68
C TRP A 32 -19.07 -15.83 -53.92
N SER A 33 -18.71 -16.39 -55.07
CA SER A 33 -18.76 -15.70 -56.36
C SER A 33 -20.07 -16.01 -57.08
N ASN A 34 -20.73 -14.95 -57.56
CA ASN A 34 -21.90 -15.02 -58.44
C ASN A 34 -21.55 -14.61 -59.89
N ARG A 35 -20.24 -14.49 -60.20
CA ARG A 35 -19.80 -14.11 -61.54
C ARG A 35 -20.05 -15.26 -62.50
N LYS A 36 -20.75 -14.98 -63.60
CA LYS A 36 -21.11 -15.98 -64.61
C LYS A 36 -19.85 -16.67 -65.17
N GLY A 37 -19.74 -17.99 -65.03
CA GLY A 37 -18.57 -18.79 -65.41
C GLY A 37 -17.50 -18.95 -64.31
N ASP A 38 -17.73 -18.39 -63.13
CA ASP A 38 -16.84 -18.49 -61.96
C ASP A 38 -17.66 -18.59 -60.67
N GLU A 39 -18.86 -19.18 -60.75
CA GLU A 39 -19.80 -19.28 -59.65
C GLU A 39 -19.32 -20.26 -58.56
N GLY A 40 -19.66 -19.96 -57.31
CA GLY A 40 -19.44 -20.85 -56.16
C GLY A 40 -18.40 -20.35 -55.16
N LEU A 41 -17.99 -21.26 -54.28
CA LEU A 41 -17.09 -20.97 -53.16
C LEU A 41 -15.64 -20.82 -53.64
N LYS A 42 -15.01 -19.70 -53.28
CA LYS A 42 -13.62 -19.38 -53.59
C LYS A 42 -12.82 -19.24 -52.31
N GLU A 43 -11.84 -20.10 -52.12
CA GLU A 43 -10.92 -20.03 -50.99
C GLU A 43 -10.02 -18.81 -51.14
N LEU A 44 -9.87 -18.05 -50.06
CA LEU A 44 -9.04 -16.84 -50.06
C LEU A 44 -7.55 -17.16 -49.86
N ASN A 45 -7.25 -18.31 -49.26
CA ASN A 45 -5.89 -18.77 -48.94
C ASN A 45 -5.69 -20.20 -49.45
N SER A 46 -4.51 -20.50 -49.97
CA SER A 46 -4.06 -21.85 -50.32
C SER A 46 -2.68 -22.10 -49.70
N PRO A 47 -2.54 -23.00 -48.71
CA PRO A 47 -3.59 -23.87 -48.14
C PRO A 47 -4.66 -23.10 -47.36
N TYR A 48 -5.83 -23.73 -47.15
CA TYR A 48 -6.97 -23.11 -46.50
C TYR A 48 -6.65 -22.72 -45.04
N LEU A 49 -6.71 -21.43 -44.77
CA LEU A 49 -6.41 -20.85 -43.47
C LEU A 49 -7.38 -19.71 -43.14
N SER A 50 -8.04 -19.81 -41.98
CA SER A 50 -8.86 -18.72 -41.42
C SER A 50 -8.73 -18.65 -39.90
N PRO A 51 -9.27 -17.62 -39.23
CA PRO A 51 -9.43 -17.62 -37.77
C PRO A 51 -10.28 -18.79 -37.25
N LEU A 52 -11.25 -19.25 -38.07
CA LEU A 52 -12.14 -20.35 -37.71
C LEU A 52 -11.47 -21.72 -37.82
N PHE A 53 -10.69 -21.96 -38.89
CA PHE A 53 -10.25 -23.31 -39.27
C PHE A 53 -8.95 -23.31 -40.08
N GLU A 54 -8.18 -24.40 -39.95
CA GLU A 54 -6.99 -24.70 -40.74
C GLU A 54 -7.08 -26.14 -41.25
N ARG A 55 -7.02 -26.33 -42.57
CA ARG A 55 -7.27 -27.63 -43.20
C ARG A 55 -6.18 -28.66 -42.90
N ASP A 56 -4.93 -28.23 -42.93
CA ASP A 56 -3.78 -29.13 -42.79
C ASP A 56 -3.41 -29.40 -41.32
N ASN A 57 -4.00 -28.65 -40.38
CA ASN A 57 -3.78 -28.82 -38.94
C ASN A 57 -5.05 -28.53 -38.13
N VAL A 58 -5.93 -29.52 -38.06
CA VAL A 58 -7.20 -29.43 -37.32
C VAL A 58 -7.03 -29.28 -35.80
N GLU A 59 -5.85 -29.60 -35.25
CA GLU A 59 -5.54 -29.48 -33.82
C GLU A 59 -4.78 -28.18 -33.48
N ASN A 60 -4.74 -27.21 -34.40
CA ASN A 60 -4.09 -25.93 -34.12
C ASN A 60 -4.80 -25.19 -32.98
N LYS A 61 -4.09 -25.05 -31.84
CA LYS A 61 -4.58 -24.36 -30.62
C LYS A 61 -4.92 -22.88 -30.84
N ASN A 62 -4.41 -22.28 -31.92
CA ASN A 62 -4.64 -20.89 -32.28
C ASN A 62 -5.86 -20.69 -33.21
N LYS A 63 -6.76 -21.67 -33.31
CA LYS A 63 -7.95 -21.62 -34.18
C LYS A 63 -9.23 -21.87 -33.38
N LEU A 64 -10.34 -21.28 -33.81
CA LEU A 64 -11.62 -21.42 -33.10
C LEU A 64 -12.16 -22.85 -33.13
N ASN A 65 -11.95 -23.62 -34.21
CA ASN A 65 -12.38 -25.02 -34.27
C ASN A 65 -11.77 -25.86 -33.14
N PHE A 66 -10.51 -25.59 -32.76
CA PHE A 66 -9.88 -26.25 -31.61
C PHE A 66 -10.60 -25.89 -30.31
N LEU A 67 -10.85 -24.59 -30.06
CA LEU A 67 -11.56 -24.14 -28.86
C LEU A 67 -13.00 -24.69 -28.79
N ILE A 68 -13.70 -24.74 -29.92
CA ILE A 68 -15.04 -25.34 -30.04
C ILE A 68 -14.98 -26.83 -29.68
N LYS A 69 -14.01 -27.57 -30.22
CA LYS A 69 -13.80 -28.99 -29.90
C LYS A 69 -13.54 -29.20 -28.40
N GLN A 70 -12.65 -28.39 -27.80
CA GLN A 70 -12.36 -28.47 -26.36
C GLN A 70 -13.59 -28.15 -25.52
N ALA A 71 -14.42 -27.19 -25.95
CA ALA A 71 -15.66 -26.86 -25.26
C ALA A 71 -16.67 -28.01 -25.27
N PHE A 72 -16.82 -28.70 -26.40
CA PHE A 72 -17.65 -29.92 -26.49
C PHE A 72 -17.13 -31.07 -25.62
N LEU A 73 -15.81 -31.16 -25.42
CA LEU A 73 -15.18 -32.19 -24.58
C LEU A 73 -15.16 -31.84 -23.08
N GLY A 74 -15.61 -30.65 -22.71
CA GLY A 74 -15.65 -30.19 -21.30
C GLY A 74 -14.35 -29.56 -20.78
N TYR A 75 -13.36 -29.30 -21.65
CA TYR A 75 -12.05 -28.73 -21.29
C TYR A 75 -12.00 -27.19 -21.46
N SER A 76 -13.14 -26.49 -21.49
CA SER A 76 -13.22 -25.02 -21.65
C SER A 76 -12.44 -24.21 -20.61
N SER A 77 -12.12 -24.82 -19.46
CA SER A 77 -11.38 -24.21 -18.36
C SER A 77 -9.87 -24.20 -18.60
N ASP A 78 -9.38 -25.11 -19.44
CA ASP A 78 -7.96 -25.43 -19.55
C ASP A 78 -7.26 -24.64 -20.68
N TYR A 79 -8.04 -23.91 -21.48
CA TYR A 79 -7.55 -23.18 -22.66
C TYR A 79 -8.04 -21.73 -22.65
N ALA A 80 -7.09 -20.79 -22.72
CA ALA A 80 -7.37 -19.37 -22.91
C ALA A 80 -7.66 -19.07 -24.39
N ILE A 81 -8.48 -18.04 -24.66
CA ILE A 81 -8.71 -17.55 -26.02
C ILE A 81 -7.44 -16.80 -26.46
N PRO A 82 -6.80 -17.18 -27.58
CA PRO A 82 -5.69 -16.42 -28.13
C PRO A 82 -6.10 -14.97 -28.43
N LYS A 83 -5.21 -14.01 -28.17
CA LYS A 83 -5.47 -12.57 -28.31
C LYS A 83 -6.03 -12.17 -29.68
N GLU A 84 -5.62 -12.86 -30.74
CA GLU A 84 -6.09 -12.61 -32.11
C GLU A 84 -7.54 -13.07 -32.39
N LEU A 85 -8.10 -13.91 -31.51
CA LEU A 85 -9.44 -14.49 -31.64
C LEU A 85 -10.46 -13.87 -30.67
N GLU A 86 -10.04 -12.97 -29.77
CA GLU A 86 -10.90 -12.31 -28.79
C GLU A 86 -12.05 -11.52 -29.42
N SER A 87 -11.88 -11.04 -30.66
CA SER A 87 -12.95 -10.37 -31.41
C SER A 87 -14.06 -11.32 -31.88
N TYR A 88 -13.77 -12.63 -31.98
CA TYR A 88 -14.67 -13.63 -32.53
C TYR A 88 -15.20 -14.62 -31.48
N ALA A 89 -14.58 -14.68 -30.30
CA ALA A 89 -14.95 -15.62 -29.25
C ALA A 89 -14.87 -14.99 -27.86
N SER A 90 -15.75 -15.44 -26.97
CA SER A 90 -15.78 -15.04 -25.57
C SER A 90 -16.27 -16.19 -24.71
N TYR A 91 -15.90 -16.20 -23.43
CA TYR A 91 -16.48 -17.13 -22.45
C TYR A 91 -17.52 -16.41 -21.59
N ALA A 92 -18.62 -17.09 -21.27
CA ALA A 92 -19.64 -16.65 -20.34
C ALA A 92 -20.01 -17.78 -19.36
N LYS A 93 -20.56 -17.46 -18.18
CA LYS A 93 -21.16 -18.50 -17.33
C LYS A 93 -22.58 -18.76 -17.81
N LEU A 94 -23.01 -20.01 -17.82
CA LEU A 94 -24.38 -20.35 -18.25
C LEU A 94 -25.44 -19.66 -17.39
N ILE A 95 -25.14 -19.43 -16.11
CA ILE A 95 -26.02 -18.73 -15.17
C ILE A 95 -26.30 -17.27 -15.59
N ASP A 96 -25.35 -16.61 -16.27
CA ASP A 96 -25.48 -15.23 -16.75
C ASP A 96 -26.26 -15.15 -18.08
N MET A 97 -26.55 -16.30 -18.67
CA MET A 97 -27.26 -16.45 -19.94
C MET A 97 -28.71 -16.92 -19.73
N ILE A 98 -29.14 -17.17 -18.49
CA ILE A 98 -30.49 -17.67 -18.17
C ILE A 98 -31.14 -16.72 -17.16
N ASP A 99 -32.40 -16.34 -17.42
CA ASP A 99 -33.19 -15.51 -16.51
C ASP A 99 -33.81 -16.36 -15.39
N PHE A 100 -33.42 -16.08 -14.14
CA PHE A 100 -33.95 -16.72 -12.93
C PHE A 100 -34.87 -15.80 -12.12
N GLU A 101 -35.16 -14.57 -12.58
CA GLU A 101 -36.00 -13.60 -11.86
C GLU A 101 -37.50 -13.95 -11.97
N LYS A 102 -37.89 -14.74 -12.97
CA LYS A 102 -39.29 -15.15 -13.18
C LYS A 102 -39.68 -16.35 -12.33
N VAL A 103 -40.90 -16.30 -11.80
CA VAL A 103 -41.52 -17.39 -11.03
C VAL A 103 -41.68 -18.67 -11.87
N GLU A 104 -41.87 -18.51 -13.18
CA GLU A 104 -41.85 -19.59 -14.17
C GLU A 104 -40.48 -19.64 -14.87
N PHE A 105 -39.85 -20.82 -14.85
CA PHE A 105 -38.53 -21.01 -15.46
C PHE A 105 -38.61 -20.96 -16.99
N ASN A 106 -38.02 -19.92 -17.58
CA ASN A 106 -37.87 -19.79 -19.03
C ASN A 106 -36.58 -20.49 -19.50
N LYS A 107 -36.70 -21.40 -20.47
CA LYS A 107 -35.55 -22.13 -21.05
C LYS A 107 -34.77 -21.32 -22.10
N ALA A 108 -35.14 -20.06 -22.35
CA ALA A 108 -34.43 -19.20 -23.27
C ALA A 108 -33.02 -18.87 -22.75
N ILE A 109 -32.02 -19.07 -23.61
CA ILE A 109 -30.62 -18.73 -23.33
C ILE A 109 -30.30 -17.43 -24.08
N SER A 110 -29.91 -16.38 -23.35
CA SER A 110 -29.42 -15.14 -23.93
C SER A 110 -28.00 -15.30 -24.44
N LEU A 111 -27.79 -15.12 -25.75
CA LEU A 111 -26.46 -15.09 -26.38
C LEU A 111 -25.75 -13.73 -26.19
N SER A 112 -26.49 -12.76 -25.64
CA SER A 112 -25.98 -11.49 -25.14
C SER A 112 -26.17 -11.52 -23.62
N PRO A 113 -25.30 -12.24 -22.87
CA PRO A 113 -25.41 -12.29 -21.42
C PRO A 113 -25.57 -10.86 -20.90
N ASP A 114 -26.58 -10.65 -20.05
CA ASP A 114 -26.96 -9.31 -19.62
C ASP A 114 -25.72 -8.60 -19.08
N SER A 115 -25.37 -7.49 -19.73
CA SER A 115 -24.33 -6.58 -19.25
C SER A 115 -24.80 -5.75 -18.05
N LYS A 116 -25.60 -6.36 -17.16
CA LYS A 116 -25.73 -5.91 -15.75
C LYS A 116 -24.42 -6.09 -14.97
N SER A 117 -23.38 -6.53 -15.66
CA SER A 117 -22.12 -7.02 -15.11
C SER A 117 -21.02 -6.90 -16.18
N GLY A 118 -20.58 -5.67 -16.45
CA GLY A 118 -19.33 -5.45 -17.18
C GLY A 118 -18.19 -6.14 -16.44
N VAL A 119 -17.28 -6.81 -17.18
CA VAL A 119 -16.02 -7.42 -16.70
C VAL A 119 -16.07 -7.81 -15.21
N ASN A 120 -16.59 -9.01 -14.95
CA ASN A 120 -16.95 -9.54 -13.64
C ASN A 120 -18.14 -8.81 -13.00
N GLY A 121 -19.32 -9.43 -13.07
CA GLY A 121 -20.51 -9.10 -12.29
C GLY A 121 -20.42 -9.37 -10.79
N GLU A 122 -19.21 -9.34 -10.24
CA GLU A 122 -19.06 -8.96 -8.84
C GLU A 122 -19.15 -7.42 -8.84
N SER A 123 -19.75 -6.82 -7.82
CA SER A 123 -19.40 -5.43 -7.53
C SER A 123 -17.87 -5.31 -7.61
N LEU A 124 -17.30 -4.22 -8.14
CA LEU A 124 -15.86 -3.98 -7.96
C LEU A 124 -15.49 -4.01 -6.46
N TRP A 125 -16.48 -3.78 -5.59
CA TRP A 125 -16.50 -4.10 -4.16
C TRP A 125 -16.88 -5.56 -3.86
N GLY A 126 -16.36 -6.54 -4.60
CA GLY A 126 -16.77 -7.95 -4.53
C GLY A 126 -16.79 -8.46 -3.09
N ASN A 127 -17.81 -9.25 -2.72
CA ASN A 127 -18.10 -9.69 -1.35
C ASN A 127 -18.39 -8.55 -0.33
N CYS A 128 -18.69 -7.32 -0.73
CA CYS A 128 -19.06 -6.26 0.22
C CYS A 128 -20.34 -6.62 1.00
N LYS A 129 -20.28 -6.54 2.34
CA LYS A 129 -21.39 -6.88 3.25
C LYS A 129 -22.38 -5.73 3.49
N TYR A 130 -22.04 -4.53 3.04
CA TYR A 130 -22.84 -3.32 3.21
C TYR A 130 -23.49 -2.91 1.89
N GLU A 131 -24.62 -2.20 2.01
CA GLU A 131 -25.36 -1.68 0.87
C GLU A 131 -24.49 -0.74 0.03
N LEU A 132 -24.65 -0.83 -1.29
CA LEU A 132 -24.01 0.07 -2.24
C LEU A 132 -24.97 1.19 -2.61
N VAL A 133 -24.64 2.41 -2.21
CA VAL A 133 -25.44 3.62 -2.48
C VAL A 133 -24.81 4.42 -3.61
N ARG A 134 -25.61 5.26 -4.27
CA ARG A 134 -25.06 6.15 -5.31
C ARG A 134 -24.36 7.33 -4.64
N LEU A 135 -23.21 7.73 -5.18
CA LEU A 135 -22.47 8.88 -4.68
C LEU A 135 -23.34 10.14 -4.64
N GLY A 136 -24.22 10.32 -5.64
CA GLY A 136 -25.17 11.42 -5.70
C GLY A 136 -26.19 11.48 -4.57
N GLU A 137 -26.43 10.38 -3.85
CA GLU A 137 -27.38 10.30 -2.72
C GLU A 137 -26.75 10.77 -1.40
N ILE A 138 -25.41 10.70 -1.29
CA ILE A 138 -24.66 10.97 -0.05
C ILE A 138 -23.82 12.25 -0.09
N ILE A 139 -23.61 12.83 -1.28
CA ILE A 139 -22.92 14.10 -1.43
C ILE A 139 -23.88 15.26 -1.18
N SER A 140 -23.45 16.22 -0.37
CA SER A 140 -24.15 17.49 -0.14
C SER A 140 -23.83 18.50 -1.25
N GLU A 141 -22.57 18.52 -1.70
CA GLU A 141 -22.10 19.46 -2.72
C GLU A 141 -21.21 18.78 -3.76
N LEU A 142 -21.46 19.11 -5.02
CA LEU A 142 -20.58 18.77 -6.15
C LEU A 142 -20.38 20.03 -6.98
N GLN A 143 -19.22 20.66 -6.83
CA GLN A 143 -18.93 21.96 -7.41
C GLN A 143 -17.86 21.88 -8.50
N THR A 144 -17.93 22.81 -9.44
CA THR A 144 -16.85 23.14 -10.39
C THR A 144 -16.85 24.65 -10.56
N ALA A 145 -15.68 25.23 -10.82
CA ALA A 145 -15.53 26.66 -11.01
C ALA A 145 -14.93 26.98 -12.39
N LYS A 146 -14.36 28.17 -12.55
CA LYS A 146 -13.82 28.64 -13.83
C LYS A 146 -12.49 29.34 -13.60
N ARG A 147 -11.68 29.41 -14.65
CA ARG A 147 -10.56 30.36 -14.76
C ARG A 147 -10.97 31.66 -15.47
N PRO A 148 -10.22 32.75 -15.27
CA PRO A 148 -10.36 33.99 -16.04
C PRO A 148 -10.22 33.76 -17.54
N GLU A 149 -10.86 34.62 -18.35
CA GLU A 149 -10.66 34.61 -19.80
C GLU A 149 -9.19 34.88 -20.13
N GLY A 150 -8.63 34.11 -21.08
CA GLY A 150 -7.19 34.13 -21.38
C GLY A 150 -6.33 33.19 -20.52
N GLY A 151 -6.91 32.52 -19.52
CA GLY A 151 -6.23 31.55 -18.67
C GLY A 151 -5.45 32.16 -17.50
N VAL A 152 -4.64 31.34 -16.84
CA VAL A 152 -3.90 31.70 -15.60
C VAL A 152 -2.39 31.87 -15.81
N GLY A 153 -1.92 31.81 -17.06
CA GLY A 153 -0.48 31.79 -17.38
C GLY A 153 0.27 33.10 -17.09
N ASN A 154 -0.45 34.21 -16.98
CA ASN A 154 0.14 35.55 -16.84
C ASN A 154 0.12 36.09 -15.39
N TYR A 155 -0.48 35.36 -14.45
CA TYR A 155 -0.58 35.79 -13.06
C TYR A 155 0.50 35.13 -12.22
N THR A 156 1.24 35.95 -11.48
CA THR A 156 2.31 35.49 -10.56
C THR A 156 1.92 35.63 -9.09
N ASP A 157 0.80 36.29 -8.80
CA ASP A 157 0.24 36.50 -7.46
C ASP A 157 -1.30 36.45 -7.49
N GLY A 158 -1.91 36.39 -6.30
CA GLY A 158 -3.36 36.35 -6.10
C GLY A 158 -3.84 35.12 -5.33
N ALA A 159 -5.09 34.70 -5.58
CA ALA A 159 -5.64 33.48 -4.99
C ALA A 159 -5.15 32.25 -5.77
N LEU A 160 -4.83 31.17 -5.07
CA LEU A 160 -4.34 29.94 -5.67
C LEU A 160 -5.47 29.25 -6.47
N SER A 161 -5.16 28.81 -7.69
CA SER A 161 -6.08 28.15 -8.61
C SER A 161 -5.65 26.71 -8.84
N LEU A 162 -6.42 25.76 -8.28
CA LEU A 162 -6.13 24.34 -8.37
C LEU A 162 -6.76 23.73 -9.62
N GLY A 163 -5.91 23.06 -10.40
CA GLY A 163 -6.24 22.26 -11.58
C GLY A 163 -5.82 20.80 -11.45
N GLY A 164 -6.16 19.98 -12.44
CA GLY A 164 -5.80 18.56 -12.46
C GLY A 164 -4.31 18.31 -12.27
N GLU A 165 -3.47 19.21 -12.79
CA GLU A 165 -2.03 19.20 -12.65
C GLU A 165 -1.53 19.37 -11.21
N HIS A 166 -2.36 19.82 -10.27
CA HIS A 166 -2.02 19.95 -8.86
C HIS A 166 -2.42 18.72 -8.03
N ILE A 167 -3.16 17.76 -8.60
CA ILE A 167 -3.47 16.50 -7.93
C ILE A 167 -2.30 15.53 -8.15
N ASN A 168 -1.76 14.97 -7.07
CA ASN A 168 -0.74 13.92 -7.18
C ASN A 168 -1.36 12.63 -7.75
N ASN A 169 -0.65 11.97 -8.64
CA ASN A 169 -1.16 10.82 -9.39
C ASN A 169 -1.35 9.56 -8.54
N THR A 170 -0.71 9.46 -7.38
CA THR A 170 -0.67 8.23 -6.58
C THR A 170 -0.96 8.47 -5.10
N SER A 171 -0.51 9.58 -4.52
CA SER A 171 -0.54 9.77 -3.07
C SER A 171 -1.87 10.32 -2.52
N GLY A 172 -2.67 10.97 -3.36
CA GLY A 172 -3.87 11.69 -2.89
C GLY A 172 -3.56 12.99 -2.14
N TYR A 173 -2.34 13.51 -2.31
CA TYR A 173 -1.93 14.84 -1.88
C TYR A 173 -2.05 15.85 -3.02
N ILE A 174 -2.07 17.13 -2.63
CA ILE A 174 -2.03 18.24 -3.56
C ILE A 174 -0.56 18.66 -3.70
N LYS A 175 -0.05 18.73 -4.92
CA LYS A 175 1.30 19.18 -5.24
C LYS A 175 1.27 20.63 -5.70
N LEU A 176 2.24 21.42 -5.23
CA LEU A 176 2.33 22.85 -5.47
C LEU A 176 3.63 23.27 -6.16
N ASP A 177 4.27 22.33 -6.88
CA ASP A 177 5.55 22.58 -7.57
C ASP A 177 5.47 23.70 -8.63
N SER A 178 4.26 23.95 -9.17
CA SER A 178 3.98 24.97 -10.19
C SER A 178 2.65 25.65 -9.84
N PRO A 179 2.61 26.52 -8.81
CA PRO A 179 1.37 27.15 -8.40
C PRO A 179 0.82 28.04 -9.51
N LYS A 180 -0.52 28.08 -9.63
CA LYS A 180 -1.24 28.99 -10.54
C LYS A 180 -2.12 29.93 -9.74
N TYR A 181 -2.25 31.15 -10.21
CA TYR A 181 -2.99 32.19 -9.51
C TYR A 181 -4.10 32.79 -10.36
N VAL A 182 -5.14 33.28 -9.68
CA VAL A 182 -6.16 34.15 -10.25
C VAL A 182 -6.18 35.48 -9.50
N PRO A 183 -6.56 36.58 -10.17
CA PRO A 183 -6.73 37.87 -9.51
C PRO A 183 -7.66 37.77 -8.30
N MET A 184 -7.32 38.49 -7.22
CA MET A 184 -8.09 38.42 -5.99
C MET A 184 -9.55 38.89 -6.16
N ASP A 185 -9.81 39.84 -7.06
CA ASP A 185 -11.17 40.28 -7.38
C ASP A 185 -11.98 39.20 -8.09
N PHE A 186 -11.34 38.38 -8.93
CA PHE A 186 -11.97 37.22 -9.54
C PHE A 186 -12.32 36.18 -8.47
N TYR A 187 -11.40 35.90 -7.55
CA TYR A 187 -11.64 35.00 -6.42
C TYR A 187 -12.82 35.47 -5.55
N LYS A 188 -12.86 36.74 -5.17
CA LYS A 188 -13.93 37.32 -4.32
C LYS A 188 -15.33 37.16 -4.93
N GLN A 189 -15.45 37.16 -6.26
CA GLN A 189 -16.74 36.90 -6.94
C GLN A 189 -17.24 35.47 -6.69
N PHE A 190 -16.34 34.49 -6.72
CA PHE A 190 -16.66 33.08 -6.43
C PHE A 190 -16.82 32.83 -4.93
N GLU A 191 -16.04 33.53 -4.10
CA GLU A 191 -16.12 33.47 -2.64
C GLU A 191 -17.47 33.93 -2.12
N SER A 192 -18.00 35.04 -2.66
CA SER A 192 -19.34 35.54 -2.31
C SER A 192 -20.48 34.55 -2.58
N GLN A 193 -20.24 33.54 -3.42
CA GLN A 193 -21.19 32.49 -3.79
C GLN A 193 -20.83 31.12 -3.22
N ASP A 194 -19.76 31.04 -2.41
CA ASP A 194 -19.14 29.79 -1.92
C ASP A 194 -18.95 28.73 -3.02
N LYS A 195 -18.50 29.19 -4.21
CA LYS A 195 -18.42 28.36 -5.41
C LYS A 195 -16.97 28.04 -5.78
N GLY A 196 -16.61 26.77 -5.68
CA GLY A 196 -15.27 26.27 -5.95
C GLY A 196 -14.23 26.73 -4.94
N ILE A 197 -14.65 27.27 -3.79
CA ILE A 197 -13.76 27.67 -2.71
C ILE A 197 -13.34 26.45 -1.92
N VAL A 198 -12.04 26.27 -1.79
CA VAL A 198 -11.45 25.10 -1.16
C VAL A 198 -11.42 25.28 0.35
N LYS A 199 -11.88 24.26 1.08
CA LYS A 199 -11.91 24.17 2.54
C LYS A 199 -11.21 22.88 3.00
N LYS A 200 -10.81 22.87 4.28
CA LYS A 200 -10.24 21.67 4.92
C LYS A 200 -11.20 20.49 4.79
N ASN A 201 -10.64 19.31 4.50
CA ASN A 201 -11.31 18.04 4.21
C ASN A 201 -12.09 17.97 2.88
N ASP A 202 -12.05 19.00 2.03
CA ASP A 202 -12.66 18.89 0.70
C ASP A 202 -11.97 17.79 -0.12
N ILE A 203 -12.77 17.03 -0.87
CA ILE A 203 -12.26 16.02 -1.80
C ILE A 203 -12.22 16.63 -3.20
N LEU A 204 -11.05 16.59 -3.82
CA LEU A 204 -10.84 17.07 -5.18
C LEU A 204 -10.73 15.89 -6.13
N ILE A 205 -11.47 15.90 -7.23
CA ILE A 205 -11.42 14.86 -8.27
C ILE A 205 -11.10 15.51 -9.62
N CYS A 206 -10.04 15.06 -10.28
CA CYS A 206 -9.71 15.53 -11.63
C CYS A 206 -10.78 15.07 -12.62
N LYS A 207 -11.38 16.03 -13.31
CA LYS A 207 -12.54 15.83 -14.19
C LYS A 207 -12.14 15.35 -15.58
N ASP A 208 -11.13 15.98 -16.18
CA ASP A 208 -10.72 15.78 -17.57
C ASP A 208 -9.20 15.83 -17.73
N GLY A 209 -8.70 15.31 -18.85
CA GLY A 209 -7.27 15.25 -19.18
C GLY A 209 -6.59 13.93 -18.81
N ALA A 210 -5.26 13.91 -18.83
CA ALA A 210 -4.48 12.70 -18.56
C ALA A 210 -4.64 12.16 -17.12
N LEU A 211 -5.13 13.01 -16.21
CA LEU A 211 -5.29 12.72 -14.79
C LEU A 211 -6.75 12.47 -14.39
N SER A 212 -7.67 12.35 -15.36
CA SER A 212 -9.09 12.06 -15.10
C SER A 212 -9.30 10.92 -14.09
N GLY A 213 -10.06 11.20 -13.03
CA GLY A 213 -10.37 10.27 -11.94
C GLY A 213 -9.37 10.24 -10.78
N LYS A 214 -8.26 10.99 -10.85
CA LYS A 214 -7.36 11.16 -9.70
C LYS A 214 -8.02 11.98 -8.60
N VAL A 215 -7.78 11.59 -7.35
CA VAL A 215 -8.46 12.13 -6.16
C VAL A 215 -7.43 12.68 -5.19
N ALA A 216 -7.70 13.81 -4.55
CA ALA A 216 -6.92 14.34 -3.44
C ALA A 216 -7.82 14.77 -2.28
N LEU A 217 -7.28 14.70 -1.06
CA LEU A 217 -7.90 15.27 0.14
C LEU A 217 -7.19 16.58 0.49
N VAL A 218 -7.96 17.64 0.69
CA VAL A 218 -7.47 18.91 1.23
C VAL A 218 -7.27 18.75 2.73
N ARG A 219 -6.05 18.93 3.21
CA ARG A 219 -5.70 18.84 4.63
C ARG A 219 -5.49 20.26 5.17
N ASP A 220 -4.36 20.49 5.82
CA ASP A 220 -4.01 21.75 6.45
C ASP A 220 -3.12 22.62 5.55
N GLU A 221 -2.87 22.22 4.29
CA GLU A 221 -1.92 22.88 3.39
C GLU A 221 -2.31 24.32 3.04
N PHE A 222 -3.60 24.65 3.13
CA PHE A 222 -4.17 25.94 2.74
C PHE A 222 -4.76 26.73 3.91
N LEU A 223 -4.36 26.42 5.14
CA LEU A 223 -4.81 27.20 6.29
C LEU A 223 -4.40 28.68 6.10
N ASN A 224 -5.37 29.58 6.18
CA ASN A 224 -5.20 31.02 5.94
C ASN A 224 -4.81 31.44 4.51
N GLN A 225 -5.04 30.59 3.51
CA GLN A 225 -4.81 30.93 2.10
C GLN A 225 -6.12 31.00 1.30
N SER A 226 -6.20 31.95 0.37
CA SER A 226 -7.31 32.05 -0.58
C SER A 226 -7.10 31.08 -1.73
N VAL A 227 -7.89 30.00 -1.76
CA VAL A 227 -7.72 28.90 -2.72
C VAL A 227 -9.06 28.56 -3.37
N MET A 228 -9.06 28.41 -4.70
CA MET A 228 -10.21 27.94 -5.47
C MET A 228 -9.81 26.88 -6.51
N ILE A 229 -10.77 26.05 -6.90
CA ILE A 229 -10.59 25.10 -8.01
C ILE A 229 -10.85 25.78 -9.37
N ASN A 230 -10.37 25.18 -10.45
CA ASN A 230 -10.70 25.56 -11.82
C ASN A 230 -11.80 24.66 -12.43
N GLU A 231 -12.05 24.78 -13.74
CA GLU A 231 -13.09 24.03 -14.46
C GLU A 231 -12.80 22.53 -14.66
N HIS A 232 -11.57 22.10 -14.39
CA HIS A 232 -11.04 20.74 -14.61
C HIS A 232 -11.05 19.90 -13.32
N ILE A 233 -11.58 20.44 -12.22
CA ILE A 233 -11.70 19.77 -10.93
C ILE A 233 -13.17 19.74 -10.50
N PHE A 234 -13.55 18.61 -9.90
CA PHE A 234 -14.73 18.52 -9.04
C PHE A 234 -14.31 18.68 -7.59
N LEU A 235 -15.00 19.56 -6.87
CA LEU A 235 -14.95 19.64 -5.41
C LEU A 235 -16.17 18.91 -4.85
N VAL A 236 -15.94 17.97 -3.94
CA VAL A 236 -16.96 17.08 -3.37
C VAL A 236 -17.02 17.22 -1.86
N ARG A 237 -18.22 17.46 -1.33
CA ARG A 237 -18.54 17.43 0.11
C ARG A 237 -19.70 16.47 0.36
N CYS A 238 -19.65 15.72 1.46
CA CYS A 238 -20.71 14.81 1.86
C CYS A 238 -21.52 15.34 3.03
N ASN A 239 -22.70 14.75 3.25
CA ASN A 239 -23.44 14.98 4.47
C ASN A 239 -22.76 14.25 5.64
N GLU A 240 -22.05 14.98 6.50
CA GLU A 240 -21.29 14.47 7.65
C GLU A 240 -22.13 13.67 8.67
N SER A 241 -23.47 13.82 8.64
CA SER A 241 -24.39 13.03 9.47
C SER A 241 -24.64 11.62 8.94
N GLU A 242 -24.26 11.33 7.70
CA GLU A 242 -24.50 10.04 7.03
C GLU A 242 -23.19 9.40 6.58
N VAL A 243 -22.26 10.23 6.08
CA VAL A 243 -20.97 9.79 5.55
C VAL A 243 -19.86 10.65 6.11
N LYS A 244 -18.80 10.01 6.62
CA LYS A 244 -17.59 10.73 7.02
C LYS A 244 -16.79 11.11 5.77
N GLN A 245 -16.45 12.40 5.67
CA GLN A 245 -15.73 12.97 4.53
C GLN A 245 -14.43 12.20 4.22
N LYS A 246 -13.62 11.91 5.25
CA LYS A 246 -12.39 11.12 5.09
C LYS A 246 -12.63 9.66 4.69
N TYR A 247 -13.73 9.05 5.14
CA TYR A 247 -14.09 7.71 4.70
C TYR A 247 -14.36 7.69 3.19
N LEU A 248 -15.13 8.66 2.69
CA LEU A 248 -15.38 8.81 1.26
C LEU A 248 -14.09 8.99 0.47
N PHE A 249 -13.15 9.79 0.98
CA PHE A 249 -11.82 9.94 0.38
C PHE A 249 -11.09 8.59 0.25
N PHE A 250 -10.97 7.82 1.34
CA PHE A 250 -10.29 6.52 1.32
C PHE A 250 -10.94 5.53 0.34
N ILE A 251 -12.27 5.54 0.24
CA ILE A 251 -13.02 4.74 -0.73
C ILE A 251 -12.68 5.14 -2.17
N LEU A 252 -12.70 6.42 -2.49
CA LEU A 252 -12.44 6.92 -3.86
C LEU A 252 -10.96 6.82 -4.27
N HIS A 253 -10.04 6.94 -3.30
CA HIS A 253 -8.61 6.78 -3.51
C HIS A 253 -8.20 5.31 -3.69
N SER A 254 -8.90 4.38 -3.00
CA SER A 254 -8.61 2.95 -3.10
C SER A 254 -8.51 2.44 -4.55
N GLY A 255 -7.75 1.36 -4.79
CA GLY A 255 -7.63 0.78 -6.14
C GLY A 255 -8.98 0.44 -6.79
N VAL A 256 -9.98 0.05 -5.97
CA VAL A 256 -11.36 -0.19 -6.40
C VAL A 256 -12.06 1.12 -6.79
N GLY A 257 -11.96 2.15 -5.96
CA GLY A 257 -12.49 3.49 -6.24
C GLY A 257 -11.89 4.13 -7.49
N GLN A 258 -10.57 4.02 -7.67
CA GLN A 258 -9.87 4.49 -8.87
C GLN A 258 -10.32 3.73 -10.12
N SER A 259 -10.58 2.42 -10.01
CA SER A 259 -11.11 1.62 -11.11
C SER A 259 -12.53 2.06 -11.50
N LEU A 260 -13.38 2.37 -10.52
CA LEU A 260 -14.72 2.91 -10.72
C LEU A 260 -14.72 4.29 -11.38
N LEU A 261 -13.83 5.18 -10.93
CA LEU A 261 -13.66 6.51 -11.51
C LEU A 261 -13.17 6.39 -12.96
N LYS A 262 -12.20 5.51 -13.22
CA LYS A 262 -11.67 5.25 -14.57
C LYS A 262 -12.72 4.65 -15.50
N SER A 263 -13.56 3.72 -15.04
CA SER A 263 -14.66 3.17 -15.85
C SER A 263 -15.75 4.19 -16.17
N SER A 264 -15.80 5.29 -15.44
CA SER A 264 -16.76 6.38 -15.63
C SER A 264 -16.29 7.46 -16.60
N VAL A 265 -15.05 7.35 -17.08
CA VAL A 265 -14.45 8.25 -18.09
C VAL A 265 -15.07 7.96 -19.46
N THR A 266 -15.53 9.02 -20.14
CA THR A 266 -16.12 8.95 -21.48
C THR A 266 -15.33 9.81 -22.47
N GLY A 267 -15.27 9.39 -23.74
CA GLY A 267 -14.59 10.12 -24.84
C GLY A 267 -13.26 9.51 -25.29
N SER A 268 -13.02 9.43 -26.60
CA SER A 268 -11.90 8.69 -27.22
C SER A 268 -10.59 9.48 -27.41
N ALA A 269 -10.61 10.82 -27.35
CA ALA A 269 -9.42 11.67 -27.60
C ALA A 269 -8.95 12.48 -26.36
N GLN A 270 -9.88 13.02 -25.56
CA GLN A 270 -9.64 13.60 -24.23
C GLN A 270 -10.77 13.14 -23.30
N GLY A 271 -10.58 11.99 -22.67
CA GLY A 271 -11.59 11.41 -21.81
C GLY A 271 -11.80 12.23 -20.53
N GLY A 272 -13.05 12.38 -20.10
CA GLY A 272 -13.40 13.02 -18.83
C GLY A 272 -14.57 12.34 -18.13
N ILE A 273 -14.70 12.61 -16.83
CA ILE A 273 -15.82 12.20 -15.98
C ILE A 273 -16.83 13.34 -15.97
N ASN A 274 -18.08 13.09 -16.35
CA ASN A 274 -19.15 14.08 -16.22
C ASN A 274 -19.84 13.95 -14.84
N GLN A 275 -20.57 14.99 -14.41
CA GLN A 275 -21.24 15.00 -13.11
C GLN A 275 -22.25 13.85 -12.95
N THR A 276 -22.97 13.48 -14.01
CA THR A 276 -23.96 12.40 -13.97
C THR A 276 -23.32 11.05 -13.70
N ASN A 277 -22.23 10.75 -14.40
CA ASN A 277 -21.46 9.52 -14.21
C ASN A 277 -20.87 9.47 -12.80
N LEU A 278 -20.29 10.57 -12.33
CA LEU A 278 -19.75 10.66 -10.98
C LEU A 278 -20.84 10.40 -9.93
N LYS A 279 -22.00 11.05 -10.04
CA LYS A 279 -23.14 10.85 -9.13
C LYS A 279 -23.68 9.43 -9.15
N ASN A 280 -23.58 8.72 -10.27
CA ASN A 280 -24.06 7.34 -10.42
C ASN A 280 -23.08 6.28 -9.92
N LEU A 281 -21.87 6.67 -9.49
CA LEU A 281 -20.92 5.73 -8.89
C LEU A 281 -21.54 5.07 -7.65
N LYS A 282 -21.40 3.75 -7.56
CA LYS A 282 -21.88 2.97 -6.42
C LYS A 282 -20.75 2.73 -5.42
N ILE A 283 -20.94 3.12 -4.17
CA ILE A 283 -19.97 2.96 -3.10
C ILE A 283 -20.59 2.30 -1.85
N PRO A 284 -19.80 1.58 -1.04
CA PRO A 284 -20.30 0.94 0.17
C PRO A 284 -20.62 1.97 1.26
N LEU A 285 -21.77 1.78 1.91
CA LEU A 285 -22.25 2.60 3.02
C LEU A 285 -22.39 1.80 4.32
N PRO A 286 -21.29 1.55 5.06
CA PRO A 286 -21.36 0.96 6.38
C PRO A 286 -21.93 1.95 7.42
N PRO A 287 -22.37 1.47 8.60
CA PRO A 287 -22.77 2.33 9.71
C PRO A 287 -21.67 3.33 10.11
N LEU A 288 -22.05 4.52 10.61
CA LEU A 288 -21.11 5.59 10.98
C LEU A 288 -19.98 5.14 11.92
N GLU A 289 -20.25 4.25 12.86
CA GLU A 289 -19.22 3.76 13.78
C GLU A 289 -18.13 2.96 13.06
N ILE A 290 -18.51 2.16 12.06
CA ILE A 290 -17.56 1.43 11.21
C ILE A 290 -16.81 2.41 10.31
N GLN A 291 -17.48 3.43 9.76
CA GLN A 291 -16.79 4.48 9.00
C GLN A 291 -15.72 5.18 9.84
N LYS A 292 -16.04 5.51 11.10
CA LYS A 292 -15.08 6.12 12.04
C LYS A 292 -13.92 5.19 12.35
N GLN A 293 -14.18 3.90 12.55
CA GLN A 293 -13.13 2.90 12.78
C GLN A 293 -12.18 2.82 11.59
N ILE A 294 -12.72 2.66 10.37
CA ILE A 294 -11.94 2.64 9.13
C ILE A 294 -11.09 3.91 9.01
N VAL A 295 -11.69 5.08 9.24
CA VAL A 295 -10.98 6.36 9.19
C VAL A 295 -9.84 6.38 10.20
N SER A 296 -10.08 5.98 11.44
CA SER A 296 -9.05 5.97 12.48
C SER A 296 -7.89 5.04 12.15
N GLU A 297 -8.16 3.83 11.63
CA GLU A 297 -7.13 2.88 11.23
C GLU A 297 -6.33 3.39 10.02
N CYS A 298 -7.01 3.93 8.99
CA CYS A 298 -6.34 4.51 7.83
C CYS A 298 -5.55 5.77 8.17
N GLU A 299 -6.01 6.60 9.11
CA GLU A 299 -5.30 7.81 9.56
C GLU A 299 -3.96 7.47 10.24
N LYS A 300 -3.89 6.40 11.04
CA LYS A 300 -2.63 5.92 11.61
C LYS A 300 -1.61 5.57 10.53
N VAL A 301 -2.06 4.86 9.49
CA VAL A 301 -1.21 4.50 8.34
C VAL A 301 -0.80 5.74 7.55
N GLU A 302 -1.71 6.70 7.39
CA GLU A 302 -1.48 7.97 6.69
C GLU A 302 -0.47 8.88 7.42
N GLU A 303 -0.46 8.87 8.75
CA GLU A 303 0.54 9.58 9.56
C GLU A 303 1.95 9.04 9.32
N GLN A 304 2.10 7.71 9.24
CA GLN A 304 3.36 7.07 8.88
C GLN A 304 3.78 7.39 7.44
N TYR A 305 2.82 7.35 6.50
CA TYR A 305 3.05 7.73 5.10
C TYR A 305 3.59 9.16 5.01
N ASN A 306 2.98 10.10 5.73
CA ASN A 306 3.42 11.50 5.77
C ASN A 306 4.82 11.68 6.32
N THR A 307 5.09 11.05 7.46
CA THR A 307 6.38 11.11 8.13
C THR A 307 7.49 10.61 7.21
N ILE A 308 7.23 9.49 6.53
CA ILE A 308 8.14 8.93 5.53
C ILE A 308 8.33 9.86 4.34
N ARG A 309 7.25 10.39 3.77
CA ARG A 309 7.31 11.33 2.63
C ARG A 309 8.14 12.56 2.98
N MET A 310 7.91 13.16 4.15
CA MET A 310 8.68 14.31 4.63
C MET A 310 10.17 13.94 4.83
N SER A 311 10.46 12.74 5.31
CA SER A 311 11.83 12.26 5.45
C SER A 311 12.55 12.19 4.10
N ILE A 312 11.88 11.71 3.05
CA ILE A 312 12.44 11.69 1.68
C ILE A 312 12.76 13.11 1.20
N GLU A 313 11.86 14.07 1.45
CA GLU A 313 12.08 15.49 1.10
C GLU A 313 13.29 16.08 1.84
N GLU A 314 13.45 15.77 3.14
CA GLU A 314 14.62 16.19 3.91
C GLU A 314 15.93 15.53 3.45
N TYR A 315 15.92 14.24 3.07
CA TYR A 315 17.09 13.60 2.46
C TYR A 315 17.48 14.24 1.12
N GLN A 316 16.50 14.63 0.31
CA GLN A 316 16.76 15.35 -0.94
C GLN A 316 17.37 16.73 -0.66
N LYS A 317 16.91 17.43 0.38
CA LYS A 317 17.54 18.68 0.85
C LYS A 317 18.97 18.45 1.34
N LEU A 318 19.22 17.36 2.05
CA LEU A 318 20.56 16.98 2.52
C LEU A 318 21.52 16.73 1.34
N ILE A 319 21.08 16.03 0.29
CA ILE A 319 21.87 15.86 -0.95
C ILE A 319 22.26 17.22 -1.53
N LYS A 320 21.29 18.15 -1.67
CA LYS A 320 21.57 19.51 -2.15
C LYS A 320 22.58 20.23 -1.27
N ALA A 321 22.44 20.15 0.06
CA ALA A 321 23.34 20.79 1.02
C ALA A 321 24.77 20.24 0.93
N ILE A 322 24.94 18.91 0.75
CA ILE A 322 26.24 18.27 0.54
C ILE A 322 26.91 18.80 -0.74
N LEU A 323 26.16 18.89 -1.85
CA LEU A 323 26.69 19.39 -3.12
C LEU A 323 27.19 20.85 -2.98
N ILE A 324 26.49 21.66 -2.20
CA ILE A 324 26.89 23.03 -1.85
C ILE A 324 28.16 23.02 -0.97
N LYS A 325 28.15 22.28 0.14
CA LYS A 325 29.27 22.19 1.09
C LYS A 325 30.57 21.76 0.41
N CYS A 326 30.49 20.81 -0.51
CA CYS A 326 31.63 20.30 -1.27
C CYS A 326 32.07 21.23 -2.43
N GLY A 327 31.40 22.35 -2.66
CA GLY A 327 31.70 23.30 -3.74
C GLY A 327 31.37 22.80 -5.14
N ILE A 328 30.42 21.87 -5.26
CA ILE A 328 29.91 21.39 -6.55
C ILE A 328 28.87 22.38 -7.11
N CYS A 329 28.02 22.91 -6.23
CA CYS A 329 27.03 23.94 -6.51
C CYS A 329 27.44 25.28 -5.90
N GLU A 330 27.05 26.39 -6.54
CA GLU A 330 27.15 27.72 -5.92
C GLU A 330 25.95 28.01 -5.01
N LEU A 331 26.17 28.72 -3.89
CA LEU A 331 25.11 29.30 -3.06
C LEU A 331 24.51 30.50 -3.79
N GLN A 332 23.41 30.32 -4.52
CA GLN A 332 22.62 31.45 -5.03
C GLN A 332 21.13 31.13 -5.03
N ASN A 333 20.34 31.92 -4.29
CA ASN A 333 18.87 31.95 -4.26
C ASN A 333 18.21 30.56 -4.36
N THR A 334 18.68 29.61 -3.56
CA THR A 334 17.98 28.34 -3.30
C THR A 334 16.88 28.59 -2.26
N GLU A 335 15.95 27.65 -2.06
CA GLU A 335 14.91 27.72 -1.01
C GLU A 335 15.47 28.00 0.40
N PHE A 336 16.78 27.80 0.60
CA PHE A 336 17.53 28.15 1.81
C PHE A 336 17.78 29.66 1.99
N ALA A 337 17.60 30.49 0.96
CA ALA A 337 17.82 31.94 0.99
C ALA A 337 16.62 32.76 1.50
N ASN A 338 15.43 32.15 1.55
CA ASN A 338 14.24 32.78 2.15
C ASN A 338 14.25 32.74 3.69
N ASN A 339 15.17 31.97 4.28
CA ASN A 339 15.61 32.12 5.66
C ASN A 339 17.03 32.69 5.60
N GLU A 340 17.36 33.65 6.44
CA GLU A 340 18.63 34.39 6.45
C GLU A 340 19.87 33.49 6.69
N LEU A 341 20.29 32.65 5.74
CA LEU A 341 21.47 31.79 5.85
C LEU A 341 22.42 32.05 4.67
N ASP A 342 23.37 32.95 4.91
CA ASP A 342 24.55 33.21 4.08
C ASP A 342 25.52 32.02 4.11
N SER A 343 26.50 31.99 3.18
CA SER A 343 27.49 30.92 3.01
C SER A 343 28.32 30.53 4.25
N GLN A 344 28.23 31.27 5.36
CA GLN A 344 28.76 30.90 6.67
C GLN A 344 27.92 29.83 7.40
N ASN A 345 26.75 29.47 6.87
CA ASN A 345 25.71 28.77 7.61
C ASN A 345 25.23 27.43 7.01
N ILE A 346 25.99 26.86 6.04
CA ILE A 346 25.63 25.56 5.43
C ILE A 346 25.74 24.40 6.42
N ASP A 347 26.71 24.43 7.33
CA ASP A 347 26.86 23.41 8.38
C ASP A 347 25.70 23.49 9.41
N GLU A 348 25.21 24.70 9.71
CA GLU A 348 23.99 24.90 10.51
C GLU A 348 22.76 24.36 9.78
N ALA A 349 22.62 24.64 8.49
CA ALA A 349 21.53 24.11 7.67
C ALA A 349 21.53 22.57 7.63
N ILE A 350 22.70 21.94 7.46
CA ILE A 350 22.85 20.48 7.55
C ILE A 350 22.43 19.99 8.94
N SER A 351 22.87 20.66 10.01
CA SER A 351 22.50 20.30 11.39
C SER A 351 20.99 20.39 11.63
N LEU A 352 20.32 21.40 11.08
CA LEU A 352 18.85 21.55 11.15
C LEU A 352 18.13 20.44 10.37
N ILE A 353 18.59 20.10 9.17
CA ILE A 353 18.04 18.98 8.37
C ILE A 353 18.18 17.67 9.13
N LEU A 354 19.35 17.38 9.71
CA LEU A 354 19.58 16.17 10.51
C LEU A 354 18.67 16.10 11.74
N LYS A 355 18.49 17.23 12.45
CA LYS A 355 17.57 17.30 13.59
C LYS A 355 16.12 17.07 13.19
N GLU A 356 15.69 17.56 12.02
CA GLU A 356 14.34 17.28 11.53
C GLU A 356 14.17 15.82 11.11
N LEU A 357 15.21 15.20 10.52
CA LEU A 357 15.23 13.76 10.26
C LEU A 357 15.11 12.94 11.55
N GLU A 358 15.86 13.28 12.62
CA GLU A 358 15.73 12.66 13.95
C GLU A 358 14.30 12.78 14.50
N ASN A 359 13.70 13.96 14.37
CA ASN A 359 12.33 14.23 14.83
C ASN A 359 11.31 13.40 14.04
N LEU A 360 11.44 13.33 12.71
CA LEU A 360 10.56 12.51 11.87
C LEU A 360 10.69 11.03 12.20
N GLU A 361 11.91 10.52 12.37
CA GLU A 361 12.15 9.13 12.76
C GLU A 361 11.53 8.76 14.10
N SER A 362 11.55 9.68 15.07
CA SER A 362 10.94 9.46 16.38
C SER A 362 9.42 9.27 16.33
N LYS A 363 8.76 9.72 15.25
CA LYS A 363 7.32 9.58 15.01
C LYS A 363 6.96 8.30 14.26
N LEU A 364 7.97 7.55 13.79
CA LEU A 364 7.73 6.32 13.05
C LEU A 364 7.36 5.18 14.00
N ASP A 365 6.26 4.49 13.68
CA ASP A 365 5.85 3.26 14.33
C ASP A 365 6.61 2.08 13.68
N PHE A 366 7.75 1.72 14.27
CA PHE A 366 8.59 0.66 13.76
C PHE A 366 7.91 -0.72 13.78
N GLU A 367 6.97 -0.96 14.70
CA GLU A 367 6.24 -2.23 14.77
C GLU A 367 5.28 -2.35 13.59
N LEU A 368 4.55 -1.28 13.27
CA LEU A 368 3.70 -1.19 12.09
C LEU A 368 4.50 -1.36 10.79
N LEU A 369 5.67 -0.72 10.68
CA LEU A 369 6.52 -0.77 9.49
C LEU A 369 7.22 -2.12 9.28
N GLN A 370 7.60 -2.83 10.36
CA GLN A 370 8.24 -4.13 10.27
C GLN A 370 7.27 -5.24 9.84
N ASN A 371 5.99 -5.15 10.25
CA ASN A 371 4.95 -6.12 9.88
C ASN A 371 4.58 -6.10 8.38
N LEU A 372 5.09 -5.15 7.60
CA LEU A 372 4.76 -4.94 6.19
C LEU A 372 5.69 -5.64 5.18
N ASN A 373 6.81 -6.23 5.64
CA ASN A 373 7.81 -6.83 4.77
C ASN A 373 7.65 -8.37 4.70
N GLU A 374 6.77 -8.86 3.83
CA GLU A 374 6.58 -10.31 3.63
C GLU A 374 7.70 -11.01 2.84
N GLU A 375 8.66 -10.28 2.23
CA GLU A 375 9.60 -10.90 1.27
C GLU A 375 11.11 -10.68 1.48
N THR A 376 11.57 -10.02 2.54
CA THR A 376 13.02 -10.00 2.83
C THR A 376 13.32 -10.16 4.31
N ALA A 377 13.73 -11.38 4.67
CA ALA A 377 14.47 -11.67 5.88
C ALA A 377 15.92 -11.13 5.79
N ASN A 378 16.11 -9.85 5.44
CA ASN A 378 17.34 -9.13 5.70
C ASN A 378 17.09 -8.17 6.85
N LYS A 379 17.52 -8.63 8.03
CA LYS A 379 17.64 -7.86 9.25
C LYS A 379 18.81 -6.88 9.09
N GLU A 380 18.53 -5.66 8.68
CA GLU A 380 19.33 -4.51 9.10
C GLU A 380 18.45 -3.55 9.88
N SER A 381 19.04 -2.97 10.92
CA SER A 381 18.43 -2.00 11.80
C SER A 381 17.82 -0.87 10.97
N LEU A 382 16.49 -0.77 11.00
CA LEU A 382 15.72 0.37 10.49
C LEU A 382 15.91 1.64 11.33
N ALA A 383 16.54 1.52 12.51
CA ALA A 383 16.98 2.69 13.25
C ALA A 383 18.16 3.28 12.49
N LEU A 384 17.92 4.48 12.00
CA LEU A 384 18.85 5.26 11.24
C LEU A 384 20.02 5.61 12.14
N ASP A 385 21.22 5.18 11.78
CA ASP A 385 22.39 5.68 12.46
C ASP A 385 22.68 7.10 11.93
N ILE A 386 21.92 8.07 12.42
CA ILE A 386 22.15 9.49 12.14
C ILE A 386 23.56 9.88 12.60
N GLN A 387 24.12 9.18 13.59
CA GLN A 387 25.52 9.34 13.99
C GLN A 387 26.47 8.90 12.87
N GLU A 388 26.18 7.80 12.16
CA GLU A 388 26.95 7.38 10.99
C GLU A 388 26.87 8.42 9.85
N LEU A 389 25.68 8.98 9.58
CA LEU A 389 25.53 10.06 8.60
C LEU A 389 26.29 11.32 9.01
N GLN A 390 26.24 11.73 10.27
CA GLN A 390 27.02 12.84 10.82
C GLN A 390 28.52 12.61 10.60
N ASN A 391 29.02 11.42 10.93
CA ASN A 391 30.43 11.06 10.73
C ASN A 391 30.83 11.13 9.24
N ILE A 392 29.97 10.65 8.33
CA ILE A 392 30.19 10.75 6.89
C ILE A 392 30.26 12.23 6.47
N LEU A 393 29.35 13.07 6.95
CA LEU A 393 29.26 14.49 6.61
C LEU A 393 30.44 15.32 7.14
N GLU A 394 30.98 14.96 8.31
CA GLU A 394 32.19 15.56 8.89
C GLU A 394 33.45 15.18 8.10
N SER A 395 33.45 14.00 7.47
CA SER A 395 34.58 13.53 6.67
C SER A 395 34.66 14.14 5.26
N LEU A 396 33.63 14.88 4.84
CA LEU A 396 33.55 15.46 3.50
C LEU A 396 34.54 16.62 3.31
N PRO A 397 35.19 16.72 2.14
CA PRO A 397 36.18 17.75 1.89
C PRO A 397 35.55 19.12 1.66
N THR A 398 36.15 20.15 2.23
CA THR A 398 35.81 21.55 1.92
C THR A 398 36.53 22.01 0.65
N PRO A 399 35.90 22.85 -0.20
CA PRO A 399 36.57 23.44 -1.34
C PRO A 399 37.75 24.32 -0.90
N PRO A 400 38.80 24.46 -1.72
CA PRO A 400 39.87 25.40 -1.45
C PRO A 400 39.35 26.86 -1.46
N PRO A 401 40.07 27.84 -0.89
CA PRO A 401 39.59 29.22 -0.75
C PRO A 401 39.15 29.93 -2.05
N ARG A 402 39.65 29.48 -3.21
CA ARG A 402 39.29 30.02 -4.54
C ARG A 402 38.23 29.17 -5.27
N GLY A 403 37.67 28.17 -4.59
CA GLY A 403 36.81 27.16 -5.21
C GLY A 403 37.60 26.15 -6.06
N TRP A 404 36.91 25.08 -6.47
CA TRP A 404 37.48 24.10 -7.38
C TRP A 404 37.70 24.70 -8.78
N GLU A 405 38.70 24.19 -9.49
CA GLU A 405 38.90 24.49 -10.91
C GLU A 405 37.63 24.11 -11.70
N ARG A 406 37.25 24.92 -12.69
CA ARG A 406 36.10 24.65 -13.55
C ARG A 406 36.54 24.37 -14.99
N VAL A 407 36.08 23.26 -15.52
CA VAL A 407 36.38 22.78 -16.88
C VAL A 407 35.14 22.80 -17.75
N LYS A 408 35.32 22.90 -19.07
CA LYS A 408 34.20 22.91 -20.01
C LYS A 408 33.76 21.48 -20.36
N LEU A 409 32.46 21.26 -20.58
CA LEU A 409 31.96 19.94 -20.99
C LEU A 409 32.64 19.40 -22.26
N GLY A 410 32.95 20.27 -23.22
CA GLY A 410 33.64 19.87 -24.44
C GLY A 410 35.11 19.48 -24.27
N GLU A 411 35.72 19.76 -23.12
CA GLU A 411 37.09 19.34 -22.77
C GLU A 411 37.12 17.94 -22.13
N ILE A 412 35.97 17.46 -21.64
CA ILE A 412 35.87 16.23 -20.86
C ILE A 412 34.98 15.17 -21.50
N ALA A 413 34.24 15.51 -22.55
CA ALA A 413 33.32 14.60 -23.23
C ALA A 413 33.11 15.01 -24.70
N ASP A 414 32.91 14.01 -25.55
CA ASP A 414 32.45 14.21 -26.91
C ASP A 414 30.95 14.43 -26.92
N ILE A 415 30.52 15.57 -27.49
CA ILE A 415 29.11 15.95 -27.56
C ILE A 415 28.60 15.84 -28.99
N SER A 416 27.53 15.07 -29.20
CA SER A 416 26.90 14.90 -30.51
C SER A 416 25.37 14.80 -30.40
N ARG A 417 24.67 15.00 -31.53
CA ARG A 417 23.21 14.89 -31.57
C ARG A 417 22.76 13.45 -31.79
N GLY A 418 21.62 13.10 -31.22
CA GLY A 418 20.88 11.90 -31.59
C GLY A 418 20.41 11.94 -33.05
N ALA A 419 20.03 10.79 -33.59
CA ALA A 419 19.58 10.66 -34.97
C ALA A 419 18.52 9.56 -35.08
N SER A 420 17.44 9.88 -35.79
CA SER A 420 16.30 8.98 -35.99
C SER A 420 16.33 8.40 -37.42
N PRO A 421 16.12 7.08 -37.61
CA PRO A 421 16.07 6.48 -38.93
C PRO A 421 14.74 6.84 -39.59
N ARG A 422 14.74 7.53 -40.74
CA ARG A 422 13.51 8.02 -41.38
C ARG A 422 13.18 7.25 -42.67
N PRO A 423 11.91 6.91 -42.92
CA PRO A 423 10.74 7.02 -42.02
C PRO A 423 10.81 6.01 -40.86
N ILE A 424 10.58 6.46 -39.62
CA ILE A 424 10.77 5.66 -38.39
C ILE A 424 9.97 4.35 -38.43
N SER A 425 8.73 4.40 -38.92
CA SER A 425 7.82 3.26 -38.97
C SER A 425 8.36 2.07 -39.76
N GLN A 426 9.28 2.28 -40.72
CA GLN A 426 9.88 1.21 -41.52
C GLN A 426 10.94 0.42 -40.76
N PHE A 427 11.50 1.00 -39.69
CA PHE A 427 12.62 0.42 -38.95
C PHE A 427 12.21 -0.12 -37.57
N LEU A 428 10.97 0.07 -37.13
CA LEU A 428 10.47 -0.51 -35.88
C LEU A 428 10.36 -2.03 -35.99
N THR A 429 10.71 -2.73 -34.90
CA THR A 429 10.66 -4.20 -34.89
C THR A 429 10.44 -4.75 -33.48
N ASP A 430 9.68 -5.85 -33.40
CA ASP A 430 9.49 -6.64 -32.18
C ASP A 430 10.31 -7.94 -32.19
N LYS A 431 11.16 -8.15 -33.21
CA LYS A 431 11.96 -9.38 -33.33
C LYS A 431 13.03 -9.47 -32.23
N GLU A 432 13.29 -10.69 -31.76
CA GLU A 432 14.49 -10.98 -30.96
C GLU A 432 15.75 -10.55 -31.73
N GLY A 433 16.64 -9.81 -31.06
CA GLY A 433 17.82 -9.18 -31.67
C GLY A 433 17.63 -7.75 -32.20
N GLY A 434 16.44 -7.14 -32.04
CA GLY A 434 16.25 -5.71 -32.29
C GLY A 434 17.09 -4.83 -31.35
N VAL A 435 17.55 -3.67 -31.84
CA VAL A 435 18.37 -2.71 -31.09
C VAL A 435 17.47 -1.74 -30.32
N SER A 436 17.69 -1.57 -29.03
CA SER A 436 16.91 -0.66 -28.17
C SER A 436 16.89 0.77 -28.73
N TRP A 437 15.71 1.38 -28.80
CA TRP A 437 15.53 2.74 -29.32
C TRP A 437 15.02 3.68 -28.23
N ILE A 438 15.87 4.58 -27.77
CA ILE A 438 15.65 5.43 -26.60
C ILE A 438 14.99 6.74 -27.04
N LYS A 439 13.73 6.95 -26.65
CA LYS A 439 12.99 8.20 -26.85
C LYS A 439 12.82 8.97 -25.54
N ILE A 440 12.60 10.29 -25.64
CA ILE A 440 12.29 11.15 -24.49
C ILE A 440 11.07 10.64 -23.71
N GLY A 441 10.01 10.22 -24.42
CA GLY A 441 8.79 9.68 -23.79
C GLY A 441 8.93 8.29 -23.13
N ASP A 442 10.11 7.67 -23.21
CA ASP A 442 10.40 6.40 -22.53
C ASP A 442 10.95 6.62 -21.11
N VAL A 443 11.42 7.84 -20.81
CA VAL A 443 12.12 8.15 -19.56
C VAL A 443 11.21 8.95 -18.64
N ALA A 444 10.89 8.38 -17.47
CA ALA A 444 10.11 9.08 -16.45
C ALA A 444 10.94 10.20 -15.81
N GLN A 445 10.28 11.32 -15.51
CA GLN A 445 10.89 12.44 -14.80
C GLN A 445 11.32 11.97 -13.40
N GLY A 446 12.56 12.27 -13.00
CA GLY A 446 13.13 11.83 -11.72
C GLY A 446 14.15 10.70 -11.84
N LEU A 447 14.15 9.91 -12.92
CA LEU A 447 15.12 8.82 -13.08
C LEU A 447 16.54 9.34 -13.34
N LYS A 448 17.52 8.58 -12.84
CA LYS A 448 18.96 8.76 -13.06
C LYS A 448 19.48 7.87 -14.19
N TYR A 449 18.97 6.64 -14.28
CA TYR A 449 19.40 5.61 -15.21
C TYR A 449 18.35 5.27 -16.27
N ILE A 450 18.81 4.97 -17.49
CA ILE A 450 17.99 4.39 -18.55
C ILE A 450 18.35 2.92 -18.68
N THR A 451 17.42 2.06 -18.26
CA THR A 451 17.61 0.59 -18.20
C THR A 451 16.78 -0.17 -19.22
N GLN A 452 15.80 0.48 -19.86
CA GLN A 452 14.89 -0.16 -20.82
C GLN A 452 14.30 0.84 -21.81
N THR A 453 13.77 0.33 -22.93
CA THR A 453 13.04 1.10 -23.95
C THR A 453 11.72 0.43 -24.28
N LYS A 454 10.73 1.20 -24.73
CA LYS A 454 9.43 0.64 -25.16
C LYS A 454 9.50 0.00 -26.54
N GLU A 455 10.35 0.53 -27.41
CA GLU A 455 10.49 0.11 -28.80
C GLU A 455 11.92 -0.27 -29.12
N LYS A 456 12.06 -1.07 -30.18
CA LYS A 456 13.34 -1.46 -30.78
C LYS A 456 13.32 -1.14 -32.28
N ILE A 457 14.50 -0.93 -32.83
CA ILE A 457 14.72 -0.75 -34.26
C ILE A 457 15.53 -1.90 -34.86
N THR A 458 15.37 -2.14 -36.16
CA THR A 458 16.18 -3.10 -36.91
C THR A 458 17.65 -2.68 -36.93
N GLN A 459 18.54 -3.63 -37.23
CA GLN A 459 19.97 -3.34 -37.38
C GLN A 459 20.24 -2.32 -38.50
N GLU A 460 19.45 -2.34 -39.59
CA GLU A 460 19.54 -1.32 -40.64
C GLU A 460 19.15 0.07 -40.12
N GLY A 461 18.08 0.15 -39.32
CA GLY A 461 17.68 1.39 -38.64
C GLY A 461 18.76 1.89 -37.69
N ALA A 462 19.39 0.99 -36.94
CA ALA A 462 20.48 1.33 -36.02
C ALA A 462 21.70 1.90 -36.76
N ASN A 463 22.01 1.44 -37.97
CA ASN A 463 23.10 1.99 -38.79
C ASN A 463 22.81 3.43 -39.27
N LYS A 464 21.53 3.82 -39.32
CA LYS A 464 21.06 5.17 -39.66
C LYS A 464 20.82 6.05 -38.43
N SER A 465 21.13 5.55 -37.23
CA SER A 465 20.86 6.20 -35.95
C SER A 465 22.14 6.46 -35.16
N LYS A 466 22.05 7.27 -34.11
CA LYS A 466 23.18 7.50 -33.21
C LYS A 466 23.21 6.43 -32.12
N ARG A 467 24.28 5.65 -32.09
CA ARG A 467 24.50 4.62 -31.06
C ARG A 467 24.98 5.22 -29.75
N VAL A 468 24.54 4.60 -28.66
CA VAL A 468 25.02 4.82 -27.29
C VAL A 468 25.43 3.49 -26.68
N LYS A 469 26.37 3.55 -25.74
CA LYS A 469 26.85 2.40 -24.98
C LYS A 469 26.52 2.55 -23.50
N MET A 470 26.57 1.44 -22.77
CA MET A 470 26.50 1.47 -21.31
C MET A 470 27.53 2.43 -20.71
N GLY A 471 27.03 3.36 -19.89
CA GLY A 471 27.79 4.40 -19.22
C GLY A 471 28.02 5.67 -20.04
N ASP A 472 27.45 5.81 -21.23
CA ASP A 472 27.30 7.10 -21.90
C ASP A 472 26.21 7.94 -21.21
N PHE A 473 26.26 9.26 -21.42
CA PHE A 473 25.28 10.21 -20.93
C PHE A 473 24.39 10.70 -22.06
N ILE A 474 23.10 10.94 -21.76
CA ILE A 474 22.22 11.67 -22.67
C ILE A 474 21.54 12.84 -21.97
N LEU A 475 21.46 13.98 -22.66
CA LEU A 475 20.78 15.19 -22.17
C LEU A 475 19.49 15.41 -22.98
N SER A 476 18.39 15.68 -22.30
CA SER A 476 17.12 15.99 -22.98
C SER A 476 17.21 17.30 -23.75
N ASN A 477 16.77 17.30 -25.01
CA ASN A 477 16.71 18.48 -25.86
C ASN A 477 15.30 19.11 -25.93
N SER A 478 14.31 18.57 -25.22
CA SER A 478 12.95 19.14 -25.17
C SER A 478 12.22 18.81 -23.86
N MET A 479 11.16 19.58 -23.56
CA MET A 479 10.39 19.56 -22.30
C MET A 479 11.23 19.88 -21.05
N SER A 480 12.14 18.98 -20.64
CA SER A 480 13.07 19.14 -19.53
C SER A 480 14.49 19.39 -20.05
N VAL A 481 14.68 20.50 -20.77
CA VAL A 481 15.92 20.85 -21.48
C VAL A 481 17.14 20.77 -20.57
N GLY A 482 18.16 20.01 -20.97
CA GLY A 482 19.43 19.91 -20.24
C GLY A 482 19.51 18.83 -19.16
N ARG A 483 18.41 18.15 -18.87
CA ARG A 483 18.38 17.09 -17.86
C ARG A 483 19.23 15.87 -18.27
N PRO A 484 20.20 15.43 -17.44
CA PRO A 484 21.08 14.29 -17.73
C PRO A 484 20.48 12.93 -17.33
N TYR A 485 20.89 11.90 -18.07
CA TYR A 485 20.62 10.49 -17.77
C TYR A 485 21.83 9.62 -18.12
N ILE A 486 22.05 8.56 -17.35
CA ILE A 486 23.11 7.56 -17.58
C ILE A 486 22.51 6.34 -18.30
N CYS A 487 23.05 5.97 -19.46
CA CYS A 487 22.65 4.76 -20.17
C CYS A 487 23.17 3.51 -19.42
N LYS A 488 22.28 2.60 -19.01
CA LYS A 488 22.62 1.25 -18.51
C LYS A 488 22.34 0.16 -19.53
N ILE A 489 22.05 0.55 -20.77
CA ILE A 489 21.83 -0.32 -21.92
C ILE A 489 22.58 0.22 -23.14
N ASP A 490 22.92 -0.69 -24.04
CA ASP A 490 23.34 -0.33 -25.40
C ASP A 490 22.10 -0.08 -26.26
N GLY A 491 22.20 0.85 -27.21
CA GLY A 491 21.07 1.18 -28.07
C GLY A 491 21.33 2.32 -29.03
N CYS A 492 20.25 2.89 -29.56
CA CYS A 492 20.26 4.09 -30.38
C CYS A 492 19.33 5.16 -29.78
N ILE A 493 19.69 6.43 -29.93
CA ILE A 493 18.94 7.55 -29.36
C ILE A 493 18.20 8.35 -30.43
N HIS A 494 16.96 8.74 -30.10
CA HIS A 494 16.16 9.68 -30.88
C HIS A 494 16.87 11.04 -31.06
N ASP A 495 16.53 11.79 -32.12
CA ASP A 495 17.06 13.14 -32.41
C ASP A 495 16.70 14.23 -31.36
N GLY A 496 15.82 13.88 -30.42
CA GLY A 496 15.52 14.67 -29.22
C GLY A 496 16.57 14.58 -28.10
N TRP A 497 17.68 13.86 -28.29
CA TRP A 497 18.73 13.72 -27.30
C TRP A 497 20.04 14.34 -27.76
N LEU A 498 20.83 14.83 -26.81
CA LEU A 498 22.27 15.03 -26.97
C LEU A 498 23.02 13.89 -26.30
N LEU A 499 24.03 13.33 -26.96
CA LEU A 499 24.92 12.33 -26.43
C LEU A 499 26.19 12.99 -25.91
N LEU A 500 26.57 12.65 -24.68
CA LEU A 500 27.87 12.87 -24.08
C LEU A 500 28.57 11.50 -23.97
N SER A 501 29.57 11.27 -24.81
CA SER A 501 30.33 10.02 -24.89
C SER A 501 31.81 10.27 -24.64
N ASN A 502 32.62 9.20 -24.50
CA ASN A 502 34.06 9.31 -24.29
C ASN A 502 34.43 10.21 -23.10
N ILE A 503 33.71 10.04 -21.99
CA ILE A 503 33.94 10.81 -20.77
C ILE A 503 35.38 10.60 -20.29
N SER A 504 36.06 11.70 -19.96
CA SER A 504 37.43 11.71 -19.45
C SER A 504 37.60 10.79 -18.25
N GLN A 505 38.71 10.05 -18.21
CA GLN A 505 39.04 9.13 -17.10
C GLN A 505 39.26 9.86 -15.77
N ASN A 506 39.49 11.17 -15.80
CA ASN A 506 39.65 12.01 -14.61
C ASN A 506 38.30 12.40 -13.96
N ILE A 507 37.19 11.92 -14.51
CA ILE A 507 35.85 12.21 -14.02
C ILE A 507 35.11 10.90 -13.77
N ASP A 508 34.68 10.74 -12.53
CA ASP A 508 33.73 9.71 -12.14
C ASP A 508 32.36 10.00 -12.76
N LYS A 509 31.70 8.96 -13.28
CA LYS A 509 30.43 9.12 -14.00
C LYS A 509 29.31 9.55 -13.05
N GLU A 510 29.25 9.00 -11.85
CA GLU A 510 28.24 9.37 -10.87
C GLU A 510 28.45 10.82 -10.43
N PHE A 511 29.71 11.24 -10.26
CA PHE A 511 30.06 12.66 -10.04
C PHE A 511 29.59 13.56 -11.19
N LEU A 512 29.84 13.16 -12.43
CA LEU A 512 29.38 13.93 -13.59
C LEU A 512 27.86 14.11 -13.61
N TYR A 513 27.09 13.09 -13.21
CA TYR A 513 25.63 13.21 -13.09
C TYR A 513 25.23 14.31 -12.11
N TYR A 514 25.80 14.31 -10.91
CA TYR A 514 25.50 15.32 -9.88
C TYR A 514 25.97 16.72 -10.29
N ALA A 515 27.13 16.82 -10.93
CA ALA A 515 27.62 18.08 -11.48
C ALA A 515 26.68 18.62 -12.57
N LEU A 516 26.13 17.74 -13.43
CA LEU A 516 25.20 18.13 -14.49
C LEU A 516 23.82 18.51 -13.97
N ILE A 517 23.28 17.81 -12.97
CA ILE A 517 21.94 18.09 -12.40
C ILE A 517 21.94 19.29 -11.43
N SER A 518 23.11 19.77 -11.01
CA SER A 518 23.23 20.95 -10.15
C SER A 518 22.51 22.18 -10.72
N ASP A 519 21.97 23.01 -9.83
CA ASP A 519 21.23 24.21 -10.20
C ASP A 519 22.08 25.18 -11.05
N ASP A 520 23.37 25.32 -10.72
CA ASP A 520 24.30 26.16 -11.49
C ASP A 520 24.45 25.66 -12.93
N THR A 521 24.72 24.38 -13.11
CA THR A 521 24.88 23.79 -14.45
C THR A 521 23.58 23.82 -15.24
N GLN A 522 22.44 23.51 -14.61
CA GLN A 522 21.13 23.57 -15.27
C GLN A 522 20.79 25.01 -15.68
N LYS A 523 21.07 26.02 -14.85
CA LYS A 523 20.94 27.45 -15.22
C LYS A 523 21.85 27.81 -16.40
N GLN A 524 23.12 27.39 -16.40
CA GLN A 524 24.03 27.62 -17.53
C GLN A 524 23.47 27.01 -18.83
N ILE A 525 22.90 25.81 -18.77
CA ILE A 525 22.30 25.14 -19.93
C ILE A 525 21.04 25.88 -20.41
N GLN A 526 20.14 26.26 -19.50
CA GLN A 526 18.90 26.99 -19.80
C GLN A 526 19.18 28.37 -20.41
N GLN A 527 20.08 29.16 -19.83
CA GLN A 527 20.50 30.46 -20.38
C GLN A 527 21.04 30.34 -21.81
N LYS A 528 21.78 29.27 -22.08
CA LYS A 528 22.32 28.99 -23.41
C LYS A 528 21.27 28.45 -24.38
N ALA A 529 20.12 27.96 -23.91
CA ALA A 529 19.00 27.48 -24.72
C ALA A 529 18.07 28.63 -25.19
N LEU A 530 17.91 29.71 -24.40
CA LEU A 530 16.97 30.83 -24.61
C LEU A 530 17.19 31.71 -25.87
N GLY A 531 18.09 31.34 -26.79
CA GLY A 531 18.48 32.16 -27.93
C GLY A 531 17.78 31.88 -29.27
N SER A 532 16.74 31.05 -29.31
CA SER A 532 16.02 30.69 -30.55
C SER A 532 14.51 30.57 -30.33
N LEU A 533 13.70 30.91 -31.35
CA LEU A 533 12.24 30.77 -31.37
C LEU A 533 11.73 29.33 -31.09
N VAL A 534 12.64 28.35 -31.12
CA VAL A 534 12.44 26.95 -30.70
C VAL A 534 13.52 26.62 -29.68
N GLU A 535 13.15 26.17 -28.48
CA GLU A 535 14.07 25.74 -27.43
C GLU A 535 14.80 24.45 -27.84
N ASN A 536 15.92 24.58 -28.54
CA ASN A 536 16.80 23.46 -28.91
C ASN A 536 18.23 23.76 -28.41
N LEU A 537 18.84 22.79 -27.73
CA LEU A 537 20.22 22.85 -27.30
C LEU A 537 21.17 22.80 -28.50
N ASN A 538 21.95 23.86 -28.65
CA ASN A 538 23.05 23.94 -29.60
C ASN A 538 24.29 23.25 -29.01
N ILE A 539 24.88 22.29 -29.74
CA ILE A 539 26.06 21.51 -29.31
C ILE A 539 27.21 22.41 -28.87
N ASP A 540 27.54 23.43 -29.66
CA ASP A 540 28.67 24.32 -29.37
C ASP A 540 28.44 25.13 -28.10
N ARG A 541 27.19 25.48 -27.80
CA ARG A 541 26.84 26.12 -26.53
C ARG A 541 26.97 25.17 -25.35
N VAL A 542 26.47 23.93 -25.48
CA VAL A 542 26.60 22.90 -24.43
C VAL A 542 28.06 22.58 -24.14
N LYS A 543 28.92 22.53 -25.16
CA LYS A 543 30.38 22.36 -24.99
C LYS A 543 31.01 23.45 -24.11
N GLN A 544 30.43 24.65 -24.03
CA GLN A 544 30.95 25.77 -23.20
C GLN A 544 30.40 25.79 -21.77
N VAL A 545 29.48 24.89 -21.41
CA VAL A 545 29.00 24.76 -20.04
C VAL A 545 30.16 24.32 -19.16
N LYS A 546 30.31 24.95 -17.99
CA LYS A 546 31.41 24.70 -17.06
C LYS A 546 30.93 23.90 -15.87
N ILE A 547 31.71 22.92 -15.46
CA ILE A 547 31.49 22.13 -14.25
C ILE A 547 32.76 22.11 -13.39
N PRO A 548 32.65 21.92 -12.06
CA PRO A 548 33.82 21.79 -11.21
C PRO A 548 34.56 20.47 -11.46
N LEU A 549 35.90 20.53 -11.51
CA LEU A 549 36.78 19.38 -11.64
C LEU A 549 37.53 19.14 -10.31
N LEU A 550 37.05 18.15 -9.55
CA LEU A 550 37.65 17.76 -8.28
C LEU A 550 38.66 16.63 -8.51
N PRO A 551 39.65 16.43 -7.62
CA PRO A 551 40.47 15.20 -7.65
C PRO A 551 39.61 13.94 -7.60
N LEU A 552 39.92 12.92 -8.40
CA LEU A 552 39.15 11.67 -8.48
C LEU A 552 38.88 11.02 -7.11
N LYS A 553 39.85 11.07 -6.19
CA LYS A 553 39.68 10.55 -4.83
C LYS A 553 38.54 11.25 -4.09
N ILE A 554 38.48 12.58 -4.21
CA ILE A 554 37.44 13.40 -3.58
C ILE A 554 36.08 13.17 -4.26
N GLN A 555 36.04 13.07 -5.60
CA GLN A 555 34.81 12.74 -6.32
C GLN A 555 34.19 11.44 -5.76
N LYS A 556 35.00 10.37 -5.63
CA LYS A 556 34.54 9.09 -5.09
C LYS A 556 34.07 9.16 -3.63
N GLN A 557 34.73 9.96 -2.80
CA GLN A 557 34.32 10.15 -1.41
C GLN A 557 32.93 10.80 -1.32
N ILE A 558 32.70 11.85 -2.11
CA ILE A 558 31.40 12.54 -2.16
C ILE A 558 30.32 11.58 -2.70
N ILE A 559 30.63 10.83 -3.76
CA ILE A 559 29.69 9.86 -4.34
C ILE A 559 29.32 8.77 -3.34
N SER A 560 30.28 8.23 -2.60
CA SER A 560 29.98 7.24 -1.57
C SER A 560 28.98 7.78 -0.53
N ALA A 561 29.11 9.04 -0.12
CA ALA A 561 28.18 9.66 0.83
C ALA A 561 26.78 9.86 0.21
N LEU A 562 26.71 10.30 -1.05
CA LEU A 562 25.45 10.47 -1.76
C LEU A 562 24.74 9.14 -2.02
N GLU A 563 25.48 8.09 -2.38
CA GLU A 563 24.96 6.74 -2.57
C GLU A 563 24.37 6.16 -1.28
N SER A 564 25.00 6.40 -0.12
CA SER A 564 24.44 6.02 1.18
C SER A 564 23.08 6.68 1.44
N ILE A 565 22.94 7.97 1.08
CA ILE A 565 21.66 8.70 1.23
C ILE A 565 20.62 8.25 0.19
N GLU A 566 21.00 8.07 -1.08
CA GLU A 566 20.11 7.56 -2.13
C GLU A 566 19.59 6.14 -1.81
N SER A 567 20.44 5.29 -1.24
CA SER A 567 20.05 3.96 -0.77
C SER A 567 18.98 4.05 0.32
N LYS A 568 19.14 4.97 1.28
CA LYS A 568 18.13 5.22 2.33
C LYS A 568 16.81 5.74 1.73
N ILE A 569 16.86 6.69 0.80
CA ILE A 569 15.67 7.17 0.09
C ILE A 569 14.95 6.00 -0.58
N THR A 570 15.69 5.12 -1.28
CA THR A 570 15.10 3.97 -1.99
C THR A 570 14.44 2.98 -1.03
N GLU A 571 15.10 2.67 0.09
CA GLU A 571 14.56 1.78 1.13
C GLU A 571 13.28 2.36 1.74
N ILE A 572 13.29 3.65 2.06
CA ILE A 572 12.17 4.35 2.67
C ILE A 572 11.00 4.51 1.67
N ASP A 573 11.27 4.83 0.41
CA ASP A 573 10.26 4.92 -0.66
C ASP A 573 9.54 3.58 -0.89
N SER A 574 10.27 2.46 -0.78
CA SER A 574 9.66 1.13 -0.87
C SER A 574 8.57 0.87 0.18
N LYS A 575 8.72 1.47 1.39
CA LYS A 575 7.76 1.33 2.49
C LYS A 575 6.46 2.09 2.22
N LEU A 576 6.51 3.22 1.49
CA LEU A 576 5.30 3.94 1.08
C LEU A 576 4.36 3.04 0.28
N GLY A 577 4.91 2.21 -0.62
CA GLY A 577 4.14 1.23 -1.38
C GLY A 577 3.45 0.19 -0.51
N ASN A 578 4.05 -0.22 0.61
CA ASN A 578 3.45 -1.18 1.53
C ASN A 578 2.37 -0.56 2.42
N LEU A 579 2.55 0.69 2.87
CA LEU A 579 1.52 1.43 3.60
C LEU A 579 0.26 1.63 2.75
N GLU A 580 0.40 1.89 1.45
CA GLU A 580 -0.74 1.95 0.52
C GLU A 580 -1.47 0.61 0.42
N LYS A 581 -0.74 -0.52 0.35
CA LYS A 581 -1.36 -1.86 0.39
C LYS A 581 -2.09 -2.11 1.71
N GLN A 582 -1.56 -1.62 2.83
CA GLN A 582 -2.18 -1.77 4.14
C GLN A 582 -3.50 -1.00 4.24
N LYS A 583 -3.56 0.25 3.75
CA LYS A 583 -4.82 1.00 3.64
C LYS A 583 -5.86 0.22 2.82
N ALA A 584 -5.45 -0.38 1.71
CA ALA A 584 -6.33 -1.21 0.89
C ALA A 584 -6.82 -2.47 1.64
N LEU A 585 -5.96 -3.10 2.47
CA LEU A 585 -6.31 -4.25 3.29
C LEU A 585 -7.31 -3.89 4.40
N ILE A 586 -7.10 -2.77 5.09
CA ILE A 586 -8.03 -2.24 6.11
C ILE A 586 -9.44 -2.10 5.52
N LEU A 587 -9.53 -1.47 4.34
CA LEU A 587 -10.79 -1.32 3.62
C LEU A 587 -11.39 -2.68 3.22
N ALA A 588 -10.59 -3.57 2.62
CA ALA A 588 -11.06 -4.89 2.18
C ALA A 588 -11.58 -5.75 3.35
N ASN A 589 -10.88 -5.76 4.48
CA ASN A 589 -11.27 -6.51 5.68
C ASN A 589 -12.52 -5.93 6.34
N SER A 590 -12.61 -4.60 6.42
CA SER A 590 -13.74 -3.92 7.05
C SER A 590 -15.04 -4.07 6.25
N LEU A 591 -14.93 -4.12 4.92
CA LEU A 591 -16.07 -4.07 4.01
C LEU A 591 -16.54 -5.46 3.53
N SER A 592 -15.73 -6.52 3.64
CA SER A 592 -16.04 -7.84 3.05
C SER A 592 -16.84 -8.83 3.94
N HIS A 593 -17.53 -9.76 3.28
CA HIS A 593 -18.18 -10.97 3.83
C HIS A 593 -17.17 -12.09 4.18
N LYS A 594 -15.95 -11.79 4.64
CA LYS A 594 -15.11 -12.86 5.18
C LYS A 594 -15.82 -13.50 6.39
N ARG A 595 -15.84 -14.83 6.48
CA ARG A 595 -16.34 -15.50 7.69
C ARG A 595 -15.46 -15.03 8.87
N GLU A 596 -16.05 -14.87 10.05
CA GLU A 596 -15.31 -14.48 11.27
C GLU A 596 -14.08 -15.37 11.46
N ARG A 597 -14.26 -16.68 11.22
CA ARG A 597 -13.18 -17.68 11.16
C ARG A 597 -12.05 -17.41 10.16
N GLU A 598 -12.33 -16.83 8.99
CA GLU A 598 -11.29 -16.53 7.99
C GLU A 598 -10.51 -15.26 8.38
N ARG A 599 -11.16 -14.29 9.06
CA ARG A 599 -10.47 -13.15 9.67
C ARG A 599 -9.61 -13.61 10.83
N ASP A 600 -10.18 -14.41 11.73
CA ASP A 600 -9.47 -14.98 12.87
C ASP A 600 -8.32 -15.88 12.37
N GLU A 601 -8.50 -16.68 11.31
CA GLU A 601 -7.41 -17.48 10.72
C GLU A 601 -6.31 -16.63 10.08
N ASP A 602 -6.65 -15.53 9.41
CA ASP A 602 -5.66 -14.63 8.81
C ASP A 602 -4.89 -13.85 9.89
N GLU A 603 -5.58 -13.38 10.93
CA GLU A 603 -4.98 -12.73 12.10
C GLU A 603 -4.14 -13.72 12.92
N LEU A 604 -4.61 -14.95 13.11
CA LEU A 604 -3.86 -16.01 13.78
C LEU A 604 -2.65 -16.45 12.93
N LYS A 605 -2.74 -16.49 11.60
CA LYS A 605 -1.57 -16.73 10.73
C LYS A 605 -0.53 -15.61 10.86
N LEU A 606 -0.97 -14.37 10.98
CA LEU A 606 -0.07 -13.23 11.20
C LEU A 606 0.63 -13.35 12.57
N ILE A 607 -0.14 -13.59 13.64
CA ILE A 607 0.40 -13.81 14.99
C ILE A 607 1.34 -15.03 15.03
N LEU A 608 0.99 -16.13 14.36
CA LEU A 608 1.84 -17.32 14.28
C LEU A 608 3.14 -17.06 13.52
N THR A 609 3.10 -16.22 12.49
CA THR A 609 4.30 -15.76 11.77
C THR A 609 5.20 -14.92 12.68
N GLN A 610 4.61 -14.02 13.49
CA GLN A 610 5.34 -13.22 14.48
C GLN A 610 5.96 -14.10 15.58
N ILE A 611 5.22 -15.07 16.11
CA ILE A 611 5.74 -16.03 17.11
C ILE A 611 6.89 -16.86 16.51
N ALA A 612 6.75 -17.36 15.28
CA ALA A 612 7.81 -18.11 14.61
C ALA A 612 9.08 -17.25 14.41
N LEU A 613 8.92 -15.96 14.13
CA LEU A 613 10.03 -15.01 14.03
C LEU A 613 10.74 -14.82 15.38
N LEU A 614 9.98 -14.66 16.46
CA LEU A 614 10.51 -14.52 17.82
C LEU A 614 11.23 -15.79 18.30
N GLU A 615 10.68 -16.97 18.00
CA GLU A 615 11.32 -18.25 18.30
C GLU A 615 12.62 -18.44 17.51
N TRP A 616 12.62 -18.08 16.22
CA TRP A 616 13.84 -18.12 15.41
C TRP A 616 14.90 -17.13 15.91
N GLN A 617 14.51 -15.92 16.29
CA GLN A 617 15.40 -14.94 16.91
C GLN A 617 16.02 -15.52 18.20
N LYS A 618 15.20 -16.18 19.02
CA LYS A 618 15.66 -16.86 20.24
C LYS A 618 16.65 -17.97 19.92
N GLU A 619 16.39 -18.84 18.94
CA GLU A 619 17.35 -19.89 18.53
C GLU A 619 18.66 -19.30 17.97
N PHE A 620 18.57 -18.24 17.18
CA PHE A 620 19.74 -17.53 16.64
C PHE A 620 20.59 -16.97 17.77
N TRP A 621 19.97 -16.25 18.71
CA TRP A 621 20.68 -15.70 19.87
C TRP A 621 21.20 -16.81 20.78
N GLN A 622 20.47 -17.91 20.98
CA GLN A 622 20.97 -19.07 21.72
C GLN A 622 22.19 -19.71 21.05
N LYS A 623 22.22 -19.83 19.71
CA LYS A 623 23.39 -20.31 18.96
C LYS A 623 24.56 -19.33 19.05
N ALA A 624 24.31 -18.03 18.93
CA ALA A 624 25.32 -16.98 19.09
C ALA A 624 25.88 -16.97 20.52
N PHE A 625 25.03 -17.01 21.54
CA PHE A 625 25.43 -17.15 22.94
C PHE A 625 26.18 -18.45 23.19
N LYS A 626 25.79 -19.57 22.57
CA LYS A 626 26.51 -20.85 22.67
C LYS A 626 27.88 -20.81 22.00
N GLN A 627 28.06 -20.04 20.92
CA GLN A 627 29.37 -19.78 20.31
C GLN A 627 30.26 -18.85 21.16
N VAL A 628 29.65 -17.89 21.87
CA VAL A 628 30.36 -17.00 22.81
C VAL A 628 30.74 -17.77 24.09
N LEU A 629 29.83 -18.58 24.63
CA LEU A 629 30.05 -19.50 25.76
C LEU A 629 31.00 -20.66 25.40
N SER A 630 31.02 -21.15 24.16
CA SER A 630 32.02 -22.17 23.77
C SER A 630 33.44 -21.61 23.72
N LYS A 631 33.61 -20.28 23.68
CA LYS A 631 34.90 -19.59 23.86
C LYS A 631 35.24 -19.31 25.33
N THR A 632 34.29 -19.48 26.25
CA THR A 632 34.45 -19.27 27.70
C THR A 632 33.96 -20.53 28.44
N LEU A 633 34.87 -21.47 28.68
CA LEU A 633 34.66 -22.79 29.32
C LEU A 633 33.46 -22.86 30.29
N LEU A 634 32.31 -23.39 29.82
CA LEU A 634 31.28 -24.06 30.62
C LEU A 634 30.33 -24.83 29.70
N THR A 635 30.34 -26.16 29.81
CA THR A 635 29.59 -27.10 28.97
C THR A 635 28.28 -27.55 29.61
N LYS A 636 27.16 -27.40 28.89
CA LYS A 636 26.18 -28.47 28.64
C LYS A 636 25.18 -28.05 27.54
N PRO A 637 24.90 -28.90 26.53
CA PRO A 637 23.92 -28.59 25.49
C PRO A 637 22.50 -28.79 26.03
N LEU A 638 21.64 -27.77 25.88
CA LEU A 638 20.19 -27.93 25.94
C LEU A 638 19.74 -28.65 24.65
N GLU A 639 19.24 -29.87 24.78
CA GLU A 639 18.50 -30.54 23.72
C GLU A 639 17.13 -29.88 23.57
N VAL A 640 16.85 -29.32 22.40
CA VAL A 640 15.48 -28.98 21.99
C VAL A 640 15.02 -30.11 21.08
N LYS A 641 14.20 -31.01 21.63
CA LYS A 641 13.44 -31.97 20.84
C LYS A 641 12.09 -31.34 20.47
N GLU A 642 11.75 -31.52 19.19
CA GLU A 642 10.46 -31.29 18.53
C GLU A 642 10.07 -29.86 18.13
N ASN A 643 9.54 -29.76 16.90
CA ASN A 643 9.07 -28.54 16.23
C ASN A 643 7.70 -28.10 16.81
N PRO A 644 7.63 -27.02 17.61
CA PRO A 644 6.40 -26.60 18.30
C PRO A 644 5.26 -26.22 17.35
N ILE A 645 5.61 -25.76 16.14
CA ILE A 645 4.68 -25.32 15.09
C ILE A 645 3.85 -26.49 14.57
N GLN A 646 4.46 -27.67 14.42
CA GLN A 646 3.73 -28.86 13.98
C GLN A 646 2.73 -29.32 15.03
N ASN A 647 3.08 -29.22 16.32
CA ASN A 647 2.18 -29.56 17.42
C ASN A 647 1.01 -28.56 17.55
N LEU A 648 1.22 -27.28 17.27
CA LEU A 648 0.15 -26.27 17.27
C LEU A 648 -0.78 -26.41 16.04
N LYS A 649 -0.22 -26.65 14.85
CA LYS A 649 -1.02 -26.98 13.64
C LYS A 649 -1.86 -28.25 13.84
N ASN A 650 -1.28 -29.27 14.46
CA ASN A 650 -2.01 -30.49 14.82
C ASN A 650 -3.12 -30.22 15.84
N LEU A 651 -2.86 -29.39 16.86
CA LEU A 651 -3.87 -29.00 17.86
C LEU A 651 -5.04 -28.23 17.23
N LEU A 652 -4.76 -27.29 16.32
CA LEU A 652 -5.80 -26.54 15.60
C LEU A 652 -6.70 -27.43 14.74
N ASN A 653 -6.12 -28.44 14.08
CA ASN A 653 -6.87 -29.42 13.29
C ASN A 653 -7.78 -30.33 14.13
N THR A 654 -7.60 -30.35 15.46
CA THR A 654 -8.43 -31.15 16.38
C THR A 654 -9.61 -30.37 16.99
N LEU A 655 -9.71 -29.06 16.72
CA LEU A 655 -10.80 -28.23 17.24
C LEU A 655 -12.14 -28.57 16.56
N PRO A 656 -13.26 -28.55 17.30
CA PRO A 656 -14.57 -28.86 16.77
C PRO A 656 -15.03 -27.81 15.76
N ILE A 657 -15.57 -28.28 14.62
CA ILE A 657 -16.12 -27.42 13.57
C ILE A 657 -17.58 -27.08 13.91
N PRO A 658 -17.95 -25.79 14.01
CA PRO A 658 -19.35 -25.38 14.13
C PRO A 658 -20.20 -25.89 12.95
N PRO A 659 -21.46 -26.31 13.19
CA PRO A 659 -22.38 -26.68 12.12
C PRO A 659 -22.69 -25.48 11.21
N LYS A 660 -23.25 -25.73 10.03
CA LYS A 660 -23.50 -24.71 8.99
C LYS A 660 -24.33 -23.52 9.48
N GLU A 661 -25.20 -23.74 10.47
CA GLU A 661 -26.07 -22.72 11.08
C GLU A 661 -25.43 -21.99 12.27
N GLY A 662 -24.19 -22.35 12.64
CA GLY A 662 -23.49 -21.84 13.81
C GLY A 662 -23.77 -22.64 15.08
N TRP A 663 -22.97 -22.41 16.12
CA TRP A 663 -23.25 -22.98 17.44
C TRP A 663 -24.52 -22.36 18.05
N GLU A 664 -25.17 -23.11 18.94
CA GLU A 664 -26.32 -22.62 19.68
C GLU A 664 -25.97 -21.31 20.43
N ARG A 665 -26.90 -20.34 20.46
CA ARG A 665 -26.77 -19.15 21.29
C ARG A 665 -27.70 -19.23 22.49
N ALA A 666 -27.15 -19.22 23.70
CA ALA A 666 -27.90 -19.29 24.93
C ALA A 666 -27.97 -17.91 25.60
N ARG A 667 -29.14 -17.56 26.16
CA ARG A 667 -29.27 -16.36 26.98
C ARG A 667 -28.75 -16.63 28.38
N LEU A 668 -28.07 -15.67 28.99
CA LEU A 668 -27.54 -15.82 30.36
C LEU A 668 -28.62 -15.87 31.45
N ASN A 669 -29.88 -15.51 31.13
CA ASN A 669 -31.02 -15.72 32.01
C ASN A 669 -31.65 -17.13 31.94
N ASP A 670 -31.13 -18.01 31.08
CA ASP A 670 -31.56 -19.40 31.02
C ASP A 670 -31.09 -20.15 32.28
N LYS A 671 -32.02 -20.34 33.21
CA LYS A 671 -31.77 -20.99 34.51
C LYS A 671 -31.36 -22.46 34.38
N THR A 672 -31.61 -23.09 33.23
CA THR A 672 -31.15 -24.47 33.00
C THR A 672 -29.64 -24.51 32.78
N LYS A 673 -29.08 -23.49 32.10
CA LYS A 673 -27.66 -23.43 31.72
C LYS A 673 -26.81 -22.58 32.66
N PHE A 674 -27.38 -21.52 33.24
CA PHE A 674 -26.66 -20.51 34.00
C PHE A 674 -27.33 -20.14 35.33
N SER A 675 -26.52 -19.71 36.28
CA SER A 675 -26.94 -19.07 37.52
C SER A 675 -26.19 -17.76 37.69
N LEU A 676 -26.93 -16.65 37.84
CA LEU A 676 -26.40 -15.30 37.99
C LEU A 676 -26.70 -14.78 39.39
N SER A 677 -25.73 -14.11 40.00
CA SER A 677 -25.89 -13.41 41.27
C SER A 677 -24.98 -12.17 41.33
N ILE A 678 -25.30 -11.25 42.24
CA ILE A 678 -24.44 -10.11 42.60
C ILE A 678 -23.93 -10.38 44.01
N GLY A 679 -22.70 -9.94 44.30
CA GLY A 679 -22.14 -9.99 45.63
C GLY A 679 -22.78 -9.03 46.64
N LYS A 680 -22.14 -8.88 47.79
CA LYS A 680 -22.64 -8.03 48.88
C LYS A 680 -21.65 -6.93 49.21
N ARG A 681 -22.17 -5.75 49.54
CA ARG A 681 -21.35 -4.61 49.96
C ARG A 681 -20.37 -4.99 51.07
N VAL A 682 -19.13 -4.50 50.97
CA VAL A 682 -18.08 -4.63 51.99
C VAL A 682 -17.70 -3.23 52.44
N LEU A 683 -17.56 -3.03 53.75
CA LEU A 683 -17.11 -1.76 54.32
C LEU A 683 -15.59 -1.76 54.48
N ASP A 684 -14.96 -0.58 54.37
CA ASP A 684 -13.50 -0.44 54.51
C ASP A 684 -12.99 -0.98 55.86
N SER A 685 -13.80 -0.86 56.93
CA SER A 685 -13.49 -1.39 58.25
C SER A 685 -13.41 -2.92 58.32
N GLU A 686 -13.91 -3.62 57.30
CA GLU A 686 -13.94 -5.08 57.21
C GLU A 686 -12.78 -5.64 56.37
N LEU A 687 -12.10 -4.79 55.60
CA LEU A 687 -11.03 -5.18 54.68
C LEU A 687 -9.68 -5.26 55.39
N LYS A 688 -8.93 -6.31 55.04
CA LYS A 688 -7.52 -6.50 55.40
C LYS A 688 -6.65 -6.40 54.16
N GLU A 689 -5.42 -5.91 54.34
CA GLU A 689 -4.45 -5.81 53.26
C GLU A 689 -3.94 -7.20 52.81
N GLN A 690 -3.78 -8.15 53.74
CA GLN A 690 -3.31 -9.51 53.45
C GLN A 690 -3.89 -10.53 54.45
N GLY A 691 -4.06 -11.77 54.01
CA GLY A 691 -4.60 -12.89 54.81
C GLY A 691 -6.13 -12.88 54.86
N GLY A 692 -6.75 -14.01 54.52
CA GLY A 692 -8.21 -14.18 54.45
C GLY A 692 -8.71 -14.52 53.04
N ILE A 693 -10.01 -14.38 52.81
CA ILE A 693 -10.68 -14.65 51.54
C ILE A 693 -10.57 -13.44 50.62
N PRO A 694 -10.11 -13.60 49.37
CA PRO A 694 -9.96 -12.48 48.43
C PRO A 694 -11.31 -11.87 48.05
N VAL A 695 -11.42 -10.56 48.20
CA VAL A 695 -12.58 -9.76 47.83
C VAL A 695 -12.42 -9.23 46.41
N TYR A 696 -13.40 -9.45 45.54
CA TYR A 696 -13.43 -8.93 44.18
C TYR A 696 -14.52 -7.88 44.00
N SER A 697 -14.16 -6.76 43.37
CA SER A 697 -15.05 -5.63 43.09
C SER A 697 -15.15 -5.35 41.60
N ALA A 698 -15.20 -4.10 41.17
CA ALA A 698 -15.30 -3.74 39.75
C ALA A 698 -14.10 -4.25 38.92
N ASN A 699 -12.91 -4.36 39.52
CA ASN A 699 -11.79 -5.09 38.92
C ASN A 699 -11.79 -6.54 39.44
N VAL A 700 -12.19 -7.48 38.59
CA VAL A 700 -12.29 -8.90 38.95
C VAL A 700 -11.03 -9.72 38.64
N LYS A 701 -9.99 -9.10 38.05
CA LYS A 701 -8.70 -9.76 37.79
C LYS A 701 -7.74 -9.64 38.98
N LYS A 702 -7.96 -8.69 39.89
CA LYS A 702 -7.15 -8.48 41.10
C LYS A 702 -8.03 -8.31 42.34
N PRO A 703 -7.69 -8.93 43.49
CA PRO A 703 -8.42 -8.70 44.73
C PRO A 703 -8.35 -7.24 45.17
N PHE A 704 -9.47 -6.70 45.64
CA PHE A 704 -9.59 -5.38 46.27
C PHE A 704 -9.09 -5.36 47.72
N GLY A 705 -9.10 -6.52 48.38
CA GLY A 705 -8.62 -6.74 49.74
C GLY A 705 -9.00 -8.15 50.21
N PHE A 706 -8.87 -8.44 51.49
CA PHE A 706 -9.20 -9.74 52.08
C PHE A 706 -10.15 -9.61 53.27
N ILE A 707 -10.95 -10.64 53.54
CA ILE A 707 -11.86 -10.68 54.69
C ILE A 707 -11.88 -12.08 55.34
N ASP A 708 -12.29 -12.16 56.61
CA ASP A 708 -12.34 -13.42 57.36
C ASP A 708 -13.74 -14.06 57.43
N ARG A 709 -14.72 -13.48 56.72
CA ARG A 709 -16.10 -13.98 56.71
C ARG A 709 -16.47 -14.56 55.36
N GLU A 710 -17.12 -15.73 55.38
CA GLU A 710 -17.68 -16.36 54.17
C GLU A 710 -19.11 -15.87 53.91
N ILE A 711 -19.43 -15.61 52.63
CA ILE A 711 -20.80 -15.28 52.19
C ILE A 711 -21.35 -16.27 51.16
N LEU A 712 -20.48 -17.00 50.47
CA LEU A 712 -20.88 -18.08 49.59
C LEU A 712 -20.79 -19.39 50.37
N SER A 713 -21.88 -20.14 50.46
CA SER A 713 -21.96 -21.41 51.19
C SER A 713 -21.54 -22.63 50.35
N ASN A 714 -21.22 -22.43 49.07
CA ASN A 714 -20.83 -23.51 48.16
C ASN A 714 -19.80 -23.00 47.14
N TYR A 715 -18.60 -23.58 47.15
CA TYR A 715 -17.50 -23.35 46.20
C TYR A 715 -17.27 -24.52 45.26
N GLU A 716 -18.13 -25.55 45.25
CA GLU A 716 -17.92 -26.80 44.51
C GLU A 716 -17.98 -26.64 42.98
N LYS A 717 -18.40 -25.47 42.49
CA LYS A 717 -18.50 -25.12 41.07
C LYS A 717 -17.57 -23.97 40.71
N ASP A 718 -17.01 -24.06 39.51
CA ASP A 718 -16.28 -22.95 38.89
C ASP A 718 -17.20 -21.72 38.77
N SER A 719 -16.62 -20.54 38.94
CA SER A 719 -17.33 -19.26 38.91
C SER A 719 -16.65 -18.30 37.94
N VAL A 720 -17.46 -17.64 37.12
CA VAL A 720 -17.04 -16.53 36.26
C VAL A 720 -17.46 -15.23 36.93
N LEU A 721 -16.54 -14.29 37.05
CA LEU A 721 -16.77 -12.99 37.67
C LEU A 721 -16.84 -11.91 36.60
N TRP A 722 -17.62 -10.84 36.81
CA TRP A 722 -17.55 -9.65 35.97
C TRP A 722 -17.66 -8.37 36.79
N GLY A 723 -16.97 -7.32 36.34
CA GLY A 723 -17.05 -5.99 36.93
C GLY A 723 -18.33 -5.26 36.52
N ILE A 724 -19.02 -4.65 37.48
CA ILE A 724 -20.26 -3.92 37.21
C ILE A 724 -19.99 -2.43 36.95
N ASP A 725 -19.24 -1.76 37.82
CA ASP A 725 -19.00 -0.30 37.83
C ASP A 725 -17.54 0.09 37.54
N GLY A 726 -16.93 -0.55 36.55
CA GLY A 726 -15.54 -0.32 36.16
C GLY A 726 -15.29 -0.54 34.69
N ASP A 727 -14.01 -0.64 34.31
CA ASP A 727 -13.64 -1.13 32.97
C ASP A 727 -14.20 -2.54 32.79
N TRP A 728 -14.63 -2.88 31.58
CA TRP A 728 -15.17 -4.21 31.33
C TRP A 728 -14.06 -5.25 31.44
N VAL A 729 -14.16 -6.08 32.48
CA VAL A 729 -13.23 -7.17 32.76
C VAL A 729 -14.00 -8.38 33.26
N VAL A 730 -13.56 -9.56 32.83
CA VAL A 730 -14.13 -10.86 33.24
C VAL A 730 -13.08 -11.70 33.94
N GLY A 731 -13.41 -12.29 35.08
CA GLY A 731 -12.53 -13.13 35.89
C GLY A 731 -12.99 -14.59 35.87
N PHE A 732 -12.07 -15.50 36.16
CA PHE A 732 -12.37 -16.92 36.37
C PHE A 732 -11.85 -17.35 37.73
N VAL A 733 -12.71 -18.01 38.51
CA VAL A 733 -12.38 -18.61 39.80
C VAL A 733 -12.68 -20.10 39.74
N PRO A 734 -11.67 -20.98 39.92
CA PRO A 734 -11.90 -22.42 39.89
C PRO A 734 -12.68 -22.90 41.12
N LYS A 735 -13.36 -24.02 40.97
CA LYS A 735 -14.03 -24.71 42.10
C LYS A 735 -13.08 -24.92 43.27
N ASN A 736 -13.65 -24.99 44.47
CA ASN A 736 -12.98 -25.11 45.75
C ASN A 736 -12.03 -23.95 46.10
N THR A 737 -12.14 -22.81 45.40
CA THR A 737 -11.38 -21.59 45.71
C THR A 737 -12.29 -20.59 46.40
N PRO A 738 -12.08 -20.27 47.69
CA PRO A 738 -12.83 -19.25 48.38
C PRO A 738 -12.62 -17.87 47.75
N PHE A 739 -13.71 -17.14 47.53
CA PHE A 739 -13.69 -15.75 47.10
C PHE A 739 -14.92 -15.02 47.62
N TYR A 740 -14.85 -13.69 47.65
CA TYR A 740 -15.97 -12.85 48.06
C TYR A 740 -16.28 -11.78 47.01
N PRO A 741 -17.44 -11.82 46.35
CA PRO A 741 -17.87 -10.76 45.44
C PRO A 741 -18.51 -9.59 46.21
N THR A 742 -18.17 -8.35 45.84
CA THR A 742 -18.88 -7.14 46.31
C THR A 742 -20.17 -6.89 45.52
N ASP A 743 -20.97 -5.89 45.91
CA ASP A 743 -22.12 -5.40 45.14
C ASP A 743 -21.76 -4.79 43.77
N HIS A 744 -20.47 -4.56 43.51
CA HIS A 744 -19.93 -4.15 42.22
C HIS A 744 -19.34 -5.32 41.40
N CYS A 745 -19.47 -6.55 41.89
CA CYS A 745 -19.01 -7.77 41.23
C CYS A 745 -20.18 -8.72 41.00
N GLY A 746 -20.36 -9.15 39.76
CA GLY A 746 -21.28 -10.22 39.42
C GLY A 746 -20.62 -11.59 39.45
N VAL A 747 -21.43 -12.63 39.69
CA VAL A 747 -21.00 -14.03 39.65
C VAL A 747 -21.92 -14.83 38.74
N LEU A 748 -21.33 -15.49 37.76
CA LEU A 748 -21.96 -16.42 36.82
C LEU A 748 -21.44 -17.84 37.09
N ARG A 749 -22.35 -18.78 37.33
CA ARG A 749 -22.05 -20.21 37.41
C ARG A 749 -22.70 -20.94 36.25
N VAL A 750 -21.95 -21.83 35.62
CA VAL A 750 -22.42 -22.66 34.51
C VAL A 750 -22.90 -23.99 35.09
N ASN A 751 -24.15 -24.36 34.82
CA ASN A 751 -24.74 -25.60 35.32
C ASN A 751 -24.31 -26.81 34.49
N GLU A 752 -24.20 -26.65 33.17
CA GLU A 752 -23.86 -27.70 32.19
C GLU A 752 -22.86 -27.19 31.14
N GLY A 753 -21.59 -27.00 31.53
CA GLY A 753 -20.57 -26.48 30.60
C GLY A 753 -19.22 -26.17 31.26
N LYS A 754 -18.26 -25.70 30.45
CA LYS A 754 -16.91 -25.31 30.89
C LYS A 754 -16.86 -23.81 31.20
N ALA A 755 -16.94 -23.47 32.49
CA ALA A 755 -16.94 -22.08 32.96
C ALA A 755 -15.74 -21.25 32.46
N ARG A 756 -14.56 -21.88 32.32
CA ARG A 756 -13.36 -21.21 31.78
C ARG A 756 -13.56 -20.71 30.34
N LEU A 757 -14.12 -21.55 29.47
CA LEU A 757 -14.48 -21.14 28.10
C LEU A 757 -15.55 -20.04 28.09
N ILE A 758 -16.55 -20.17 28.98
CA ILE A 758 -17.62 -19.17 29.11
C ILE A 758 -17.08 -17.82 29.59
N ALA A 759 -16.02 -17.79 30.41
CA ALA A 759 -15.36 -16.55 30.79
C ALA A 759 -14.79 -15.81 29.57
N TYR A 760 -14.08 -16.52 28.68
CA TYR A 760 -13.56 -15.95 27.44
C TYR A 760 -14.66 -15.44 26.51
N ILE A 761 -15.71 -16.24 26.32
CA ILE A 761 -16.85 -15.86 25.46
C ILE A 761 -17.57 -14.64 26.06
N LEU A 762 -17.75 -14.59 27.38
CA LEU A 762 -18.39 -13.48 28.05
C LEU A 762 -17.55 -12.19 27.92
N GLU A 763 -16.23 -12.28 28.08
CA GLU A 763 -15.32 -11.15 27.92
C GLU A 763 -15.48 -10.53 26.52
N TYR A 764 -15.48 -11.36 25.48
CA TYR A 764 -15.71 -10.93 24.10
C TYR A 764 -17.10 -10.32 23.88
N GLU A 765 -18.16 -11.03 24.28
CA GLU A 765 -19.55 -10.58 24.05
C GLU A 765 -19.89 -9.30 24.82
N GLY A 766 -19.26 -9.07 25.98
CA GLY A 766 -19.41 -7.82 26.71
C GLY A 766 -18.73 -6.61 26.05
N ILE A 767 -17.61 -6.83 25.35
CA ILE A 767 -16.97 -5.80 24.50
C ILE A 767 -17.90 -5.44 23.34
N GLN A 768 -18.47 -6.44 22.67
CA GLN A 768 -19.43 -6.23 21.58
C GLN A 768 -20.71 -5.51 22.04
N ALA A 769 -21.13 -5.75 23.28
CA ALA A 769 -22.24 -5.04 23.91
C ALA A 769 -21.88 -3.61 24.35
N GLY A 770 -20.61 -3.20 24.24
CA GLY A 770 -20.12 -1.86 24.58
C GLY A 770 -19.97 -1.61 26.09
N PHE A 771 -19.91 -2.66 26.92
CA PHE A 771 -19.77 -2.48 28.37
C PHE A 771 -18.47 -1.75 28.71
N SER A 772 -18.58 -0.80 29.61
CA SER A 772 -17.50 0.10 30.00
C SER A 772 -17.88 0.83 31.30
N ARG A 773 -16.99 1.70 31.79
CA ARG A 773 -17.32 2.60 32.91
C ARG A 773 -18.59 3.41 32.67
N ASN A 774 -18.84 3.80 31.41
CA ASN A 774 -20.01 4.59 31.01
C ASN A 774 -21.25 3.72 30.78
N LEU A 775 -21.06 2.51 30.25
CA LEU A 775 -22.14 1.54 30.05
C LEU A 775 -22.03 0.38 31.05
N ARG A 776 -22.57 0.60 32.25
CA ARG A 776 -22.58 -0.36 33.36
C ARG A 776 -23.11 -1.75 32.96
N ALA A 777 -22.38 -2.80 33.32
CA ALA A 777 -22.78 -4.20 33.12
C ALA A 777 -23.67 -4.71 34.27
N SER A 778 -24.85 -4.12 34.44
CA SER A 778 -25.80 -4.54 35.49
C SER A 778 -26.26 -5.98 35.27
N ILE A 779 -26.69 -6.68 36.34
CA ILE A 779 -27.20 -8.05 36.24
C ILE A 779 -28.37 -8.16 35.25
N GLN A 780 -29.22 -7.14 35.14
CA GLN A 780 -30.31 -7.16 34.15
C GLN A 780 -29.77 -7.15 32.72
N ARG A 781 -28.73 -6.35 32.44
CA ARG A 781 -28.12 -6.28 31.10
C ARG A 781 -27.36 -7.56 30.77
N ILE A 782 -26.58 -8.08 31.71
CA ILE A 782 -25.87 -9.36 31.57
C ILE A 782 -26.86 -10.51 31.34
N ALA A 783 -27.96 -10.58 32.11
CA ALA A 783 -28.99 -11.60 31.96
C ALA A 783 -29.62 -11.62 30.54
N THR A 784 -29.64 -10.49 29.84
CA THR A 784 -30.19 -10.41 28.47
C THR A 784 -29.21 -10.79 27.36
N LEU A 785 -27.91 -10.89 27.66
CA LEU A 785 -26.90 -11.25 26.65
C LEU A 785 -27.12 -12.66 26.11
N LYS A 786 -26.88 -12.82 24.81
CA LYS A 786 -26.87 -14.10 24.09
C LYS A 786 -25.45 -14.48 23.75
N ILE A 787 -24.90 -15.45 24.47
CA ILE A 787 -23.54 -15.95 24.21
C ILE A 787 -23.57 -17.21 23.36
N ILE A 788 -22.49 -17.45 22.61
CA ILE A 788 -22.27 -18.73 21.95
C ILE A 788 -22.11 -19.82 23.02
N PHE A 789 -22.81 -20.94 22.85
CA PHE A 789 -22.82 -22.05 23.79
C PHE A 789 -22.71 -23.39 23.04
N PRO A 790 -21.49 -23.82 22.67
CA PRO A 790 -21.27 -25.07 21.93
C PRO A 790 -21.72 -26.30 22.74
N PRO A 791 -21.96 -27.47 22.12
CA PRO A 791 -22.18 -28.72 22.85
C PRO A 791 -21.02 -29.04 23.80
N LEU A 792 -21.32 -29.70 24.92
CA LEU A 792 -20.33 -29.97 25.99
C LEU A 792 -19.03 -30.59 25.48
N LYS A 793 -19.11 -31.57 24.57
CA LYS A 793 -17.94 -32.21 23.95
C LYS A 793 -17.04 -31.21 23.20
N ALA A 794 -17.64 -30.25 22.50
CA ALA A 794 -16.90 -29.19 21.82
C ALA A 794 -16.28 -28.21 22.82
N GLN A 795 -17.02 -27.86 23.89
CA GLN A 795 -16.48 -27.02 24.97
C GLN A 795 -15.26 -27.66 25.64
N GLU A 796 -15.28 -28.98 25.86
CA GLU A 796 -14.17 -29.76 26.42
C GLU A 796 -12.92 -29.70 25.55
N GLN A 797 -13.07 -29.91 24.24
CA GLN A 797 -11.95 -29.86 23.29
C GLN A 797 -11.32 -28.46 23.23
N ILE A 798 -12.15 -27.41 23.20
CA ILE A 798 -11.67 -26.03 23.16
C ILE A 798 -10.98 -25.66 24.48
N ALA A 799 -11.58 -26.01 25.63
CA ALA A 799 -10.99 -25.73 26.93
C ALA A 799 -9.63 -26.42 27.11
N GLN A 800 -9.51 -27.69 26.68
CA GLN A 800 -8.25 -28.42 26.72
C GLN A 800 -7.17 -27.78 25.82
N ALA A 801 -7.56 -27.29 24.64
CA ALA A 801 -6.63 -26.61 23.75
C ALA A 801 -6.13 -25.28 24.35
N LEU A 802 -7.02 -24.51 24.98
CA LEU A 802 -6.66 -23.28 25.69
C LEU A 802 -5.71 -23.55 26.85
N GLU A 803 -6.00 -24.54 27.69
CA GLU A 803 -5.11 -24.94 28.80
C GLU A 803 -3.72 -25.36 28.32
N ASN A 804 -3.66 -26.12 27.22
CA ASN A 804 -2.38 -26.52 26.61
C ASN A 804 -1.58 -25.31 26.10
N ILE A 805 -2.25 -24.31 25.52
CA ILE A 805 -1.61 -23.08 25.02
C ILE A 805 -1.13 -22.23 26.19
N GLU A 806 -1.97 -21.99 27.20
CA GLU A 806 -1.63 -21.23 28.40
C GLU A 806 -0.47 -21.86 29.19
N SER A 807 -0.43 -23.18 29.30
CA SER A 807 0.69 -23.90 29.92
C SER A 807 1.99 -23.70 29.15
N LYS A 808 1.95 -23.66 27.82
CA LYS A 808 3.13 -23.38 26.98
C LYS A 808 3.59 -21.94 27.10
N ILE A 809 2.67 -20.98 27.14
CA ILE A 809 3.00 -19.56 27.38
C ILE A 809 3.73 -19.44 28.73
N THR A 810 3.18 -20.05 29.78
CA THR A 810 3.80 -20.05 31.12
C THR A 810 5.20 -20.69 31.12
N GLU A 811 5.38 -21.79 30.38
CA GLU A 811 6.69 -22.45 30.23
C GLU A 811 7.70 -21.54 29.50
N ILE A 812 7.26 -20.86 28.45
CA ILE A 812 8.09 -19.93 27.67
C ILE A 812 8.48 -18.73 28.53
N ASP A 813 7.54 -18.12 29.25
CA ASP A 813 7.78 -16.97 30.12
C ASP A 813 8.77 -17.31 31.25
N SER A 814 8.62 -18.49 31.86
CA SER A 814 9.57 -19.00 32.86
C SER A 814 10.99 -19.17 32.28
N LYS A 815 11.10 -19.71 31.06
CA LYS A 815 12.39 -19.82 30.36
C LYS A 815 12.96 -18.45 30.00
N LEU A 816 12.13 -17.49 29.65
CA LEU A 816 12.53 -16.13 29.28
C LEU A 816 13.07 -15.38 30.50
N GLY A 817 12.37 -15.44 31.64
CA GLY A 817 12.86 -14.89 32.91
C GLY A 817 14.16 -15.54 33.40
N ASN A 818 14.36 -16.84 33.16
CA ASN A 818 15.63 -17.51 33.45
C ASN A 818 16.77 -17.03 32.53
N LEU A 819 16.51 -16.82 31.24
CA LEU A 819 17.49 -16.28 30.29
C LEU A 819 17.85 -14.83 30.61
N GLU A 820 16.88 -14.02 31.03
CA GLU A 820 17.13 -12.64 31.49
C GLU A 820 17.98 -12.61 32.76
N LYS A 821 17.71 -13.50 33.72
CA LYS A 821 18.58 -13.66 34.91
C LYS A 821 19.99 -14.09 34.52
N GLN A 822 20.14 -15.02 33.57
CA GLN A 822 21.46 -15.43 33.08
C GLN A 822 22.19 -14.29 32.35
N LYS A 823 21.48 -13.51 31.53
CA LYS A 823 22.02 -12.30 30.86
C LYS A 823 22.50 -11.28 31.88
N ALA A 824 21.71 -11.01 32.92
CA ALA A 824 22.09 -10.12 34.01
C ALA A 824 23.33 -10.63 34.74
N LEU A 825 23.40 -11.92 35.07
CA LEU A 825 24.56 -12.54 35.72
C LEU A 825 25.83 -12.45 34.87
N ILE A 826 25.71 -12.61 33.55
CA ILE A 826 26.84 -12.48 32.60
C ILE A 826 27.30 -11.03 32.53
N LEU A 827 26.39 -10.06 32.45
CA LEU A 827 26.73 -8.63 32.47
C LEU A 827 27.42 -8.23 33.79
N GLU A 828 26.94 -8.74 34.92
CA GLU A 828 27.51 -8.47 36.25
C GLU A 828 28.92 -9.08 36.41
N ASN A 829 29.15 -10.29 35.89
CA ASN A 829 30.48 -10.91 35.84
C ASN A 829 31.43 -10.24 34.84
N SER A 830 30.91 -9.62 33.78
CA SER A 830 31.72 -8.91 32.77
C SER A 830 32.14 -7.51 33.22
N LEU A 831 31.38 -6.91 34.15
CA LEU A 831 31.58 -5.56 34.67
C LEU A 831 32.29 -5.54 36.04
N SER A 832 32.39 -6.67 36.74
CA SER A 832 33.15 -6.78 37.99
C SER A 832 34.63 -7.07 37.70
N ASN A 833 35.44 -6.00 37.68
CA ASN A 833 36.90 -6.09 37.78
C ASN A 833 37.28 -6.69 39.15
N LYS A 834 37.41 -8.00 39.23
CA LYS A 834 38.30 -8.65 40.21
C LYS A 834 39.53 -9.15 39.49
N GLN A 835 40.55 -8.29 39.48
CA GLN A 835 41.93 -8.76 39.58
C GLN A 835 42.02 -9.61 40.84
N ASP A 836 42.29 -10.90 40.70
CA ASP A 836 42.96 -11.64 41.76
C ASP A 836 43.97 -12.60 41.12
N GLU A 837 45.22 -12.29 41.42
CA GLU A 837 46.42 -13.08 41.19
C GLU A 837 46.29 -14.49 41.77
N VAL A 838 46.68 -15.54 41.03
CA VAL A 838 47.49 -16.67 41.53
C VAL A 838 48.20 -17.27 40.30
N LYS A 839 49.46 -16.93 40.02
CA LYS A 839 50.70 -17.67 40.38
C LYS A 839 50.74 -19.16 39.97
N LEU A 840 51.66 -19.42 39.02
CA LEU A 840 52.27 -20.68 38.56
C LEU A 840 51.41 -21.62 37.71
#